data_AF-A0A1V2URC3-F1
#
_entry.id   AF-A0A1V2URC3-F1
#
_cell.length_a   1.000
_cell.length_b   1.000
_cell.length_c   1.000
_cell.angle_alpha   90.00
_cell.angle_beta   90.00
_cell.angle_gamma   90.00
#
_symmetry.space_group_name_H-M   'P 1'
#
loop_
_entity.id
_entity.type
_entity.pdbx_description
1 polymer ?
#
loop_
_entity_poly.entity_id
_entity_poly.type
_entity_poly.pdbx_seq_one_letter_code
_entity_poly.pdbx_strand_id
1 'polypeptide(L)'
;MNKKLLWPFALTTLAIMLNGCGGGSSTINEDPTSGSGSSNANGSCDVSNSDCLQFSLDYPVAGLNFTCSSVANQSFVTKASGNSVVGTCKLGDTANFFLQGTQTKTKIDLGSVSLDNISKIKVVVPPRLKIMDMATALTGVAPVSLSQDDPTIGVAMALVKLFQSIGLERGDNVIGDIQPTQVTEDKKNTLNVVLQNITATEWKSGAYASILKPWLDVSQIDNNQAFALVTQLAHLSLVGLYQSDYLTLAQPNLISENFYGCNLANLADCPKNAANTQHVIGNLFLLSDRQGYTFGYGLQWKGTSTTTNNSTVTAVMEVLTKSKPAQLTANAQTTWLDPLQAEIKSTQPFHLKASANSSEDLLIYQGKLLNDSFIAGRESLYLGAINSKTPNPQHYALWRQSIGNQNYNGSLDIYKVTPASYLAKDIFRTSKNVSAGQTYIFPLYGTLNIKFDTAGISPIDLGIVIDENGDIRTDIKPNATATDMSGQCGVVSDNTLIDNNGVQQYRIGTTGGTESASNDKSITVKMIFAEPKLGNLNGILAGLNSNVVQGTTATGSQTLIVSGAKINVANLLQGQVNGINLTTYDNKTVSWLNPYAFYQRVYNNIKDVSPAPTEDDKALAQRMSGTITIRTADCYQIKTK
;
A
#
# COMPACT_ATOMS: atom_id res chain seq x y z
N MET A 1 -17.14 -2.80 -41.79
CA MET A 1 -15.91 -2.03 -41.46
C MET A 1 -15.95 -1.68 -39.98
N ASN A 2 -15.32 -2.51 -39.15
CA ASN A 2 -15.34 -2.40 -37.68
C ASN A 2 -14.29 -1.39 -37.19
N LYS A 3 -14.69 -0.16 -36.92
CA LYS A 3 -13.87 0.78 -36.14
C LYS A 3 -14.05 0.45 -34.65
N LYS A 4 -13.20 -0.44 -34.12
CA LYS A 4 -12.99 -0.58 -32.66
C LYS A 4 -12.21 0.66 -32.20
N LEU A 5 -12.94 1.71 -31.82
CA LEU A 5 -12.39 2.92 -31.21
C LEU A 5 -11.96 2.56 -29.78
N LEU A 6 -10.65 2.64 -29.49
CA LEU A 6 -10.11 2.53 -28.14
C LEU A 6 -10.45 3.82 -27.40
N TRP A 7 -11.41 3.77 -26.47
CA TRP A 7 -11.77 4.91 -25.63
C TRP A 7 -10.94 4.86 -24.33
N PRO A 8 -10.11 5.88 -24.01
CA PRO A 8 -9.23 5.90 -22.83
C PRO A 8 -9.92 6.27 -21.50
N PHE A 9 -11.22 5.99 -21.33
CA PHE A 9 -12.04 6.68 -20.31
C PHE A 9 -12.42 5.88 -19.04
N ALA A 10 -11.73 4.79 -18.71
CA ALA A 10 -12.01 4.04 -17.47
C ALA A 10 -11.38 4.63 -16.18
N LEU A 11 -10.56 5.69 -16.27
CA LEU A 11 -9.75 6.19 -15.15
C LEU A 11 -10.35 7.38 -14.39
N THR A 12 -11.50 7.93 -14.80
CA THR A 12 -12.00 9.21 -14.27
C THR A 12 -12.97 9.10 -13.10
N THR A 13 -13.68 7.98 -12.91
CA THR A 13 -14.66 7.84 -11.82
C THR A 13 -14.08 7.34 -10.50
N LEU A 14 -12.77 7.05 -10.46
CA LEU A 14 -11.99 6.85 -9.24
C LEU A 14 -11.18 8.10 -8.84
N ALA A 15 -11.50 9.27 -9.43
CA ALA A 15 -10.69 10.48 -9.34
C ALA A 15 -10.86 11.33 -8.05
N ILE A 16 -11.35 10.75 -6.94
CA ILE A 16 -11.31 11.40 -5.61
C ILE A 16 -10.51 10.57 -4.60
N MET A 17 -9.59 9.72 -5.05
CA MET A 17 -8.62 9.02 -4.17
C MET A 17 -7.39 9.89 -3.84
N LEU A 18 -7.59 11.20 -3.71
CA LEU A 18 -6.54 12.21 -3.69
C LEU A 18 -5.85 12.35 -2.32
N ASN A 19 -4.52 12.46 -2.41
CA ASN A 19 -3.58 13.12 -1.51
C ASN A 19 -3.41 12.53 -0.10
N GLY A 20 -2.75 11.36 -0.03
CA GLY A 20 -2.11 10.86 1.19
C GLY A 20 -0.58 11.04 1.25
N CYS A 21 0.06 11.66 0.24
CA CYS A 21 1.50 12.01 0.26
C CYS A 21 1.73 13.52 0.47
N GLY A 22 0.80 14.22 1.13
CA GLY A 22 0.87 15.66 1.37
C GLY A 22 1.69 16.04 2.61
N GLY A 23 2.98 15.68 2.66
CA GLY A 23 3.86 16.12 3.75
C GLY A 23 4.56 17.45 3.42
N GLY A 24 4.09 18.59 3.90
CA GLY A 24 4.76 19.87 3.64
C GLY A 24 6.26 19.85 3.96
N SER A 25 7.11 20.13 2.97
CA SER A 25 8.55 20.37 3.19
C SER A 25 8.78 21.83 3.58
N SER A 26 9.61 22.05 4.61
CA SER A 26 10.00 23.36 5.12
C SER A 26 11.22 23.97 4.42
N THR A 27 11.58 23.51 3.23
CA THR A 27 12.64 24.14 2.43
C THR A 27 12.06 24.72 1.16
N ILE A 28 12.22 26.03 0.98
CA ILE A 28 11.92 26.74 -0.28
C ILE A 28 12.82 26.13 -1.36
N ASN A 29 12.30 25.15 -2.09
CA ASN A 29 12.85 24.68 -3.34
C ASN A 29 11.83 25.01 -4.43
N GLU A 30 12.33 25.50 -5.56
CA GLU A 30 11.59 25.74 -6.80
C GLU A 30 10.52 24.66 -7.03
N ASP A 31 9.33 25.06 -7.52
CA ASP A 31 8.19 24.19 -7.75
C ASP A 31 8.62 22.85 -8.36
N PRO A 32 8.55 21.74 -7.58
CA PRO A 32 9.02 20.42 -8.02
C PRO A 32 8.14 19.86 -9.15
N THR A 33 7.05 20.53 -9.53
CA THR A 33 6.18 20.16 -10.65
C THR A 33 6.46 20.95 -11.93
N SER A 34 7.30 22.00 -11.85
CA SER A 34 7.66 22.83 -13.00
C SER A 34 8.80 22.18 -13.82
N GLY A 35 8.45 21.56 -14.93
CA GLY A 35 9.43 21.08 -15.92
C GLY A 35 9.78 22.18 -16.91
N SER A 36 10.87 22.94 -16.69
CA SER A 36 11.43 23.78 -17.75
C SER A 36 12.91 24.15 -17.58
N GLY A 37 13.75 23.62 -18.48
CA GLY A 37 14.80 24.37 -19.17
C GLY A 37 16.15 24.64 -18.49
N SER A 38 16.37 24.29 -17.22
CA SER A 38 17.67 24.44 -16.55
C SER A 38 18.22 23.09 -16.05
N SER A 39 19.53 23.00 -15.81
CA SER A 39 20.20 21.81 -15.25
C SER A 39 19.74 21.44 -13.83
N ASN A 40 18.89 22.27 -13.22
CA ASN A 40 18.26 22.07 -11.91
C ASN A 40 16.76 21.77 -12.02
N ALA A 41 16.21 21.59 -13.23
CA ALA A 41 14.80 21.25 -13.43
C ALA A 41 14.49 19.80 -12.99
N ASN A 42 13.23 19.55 -12.58
CA ASN A 42 12.79 18.25 -12.06
C ASN A 42 12.32 17.26 -13.14
N GLY A 43 12.73 17.47 -14.40
CA GLY A 43 12.43 16.57 -15.50
C GLY A 43 12.10 17.24 -16.82
N SER A 44 11.76 16.42 -17.81
CA SER A 44 11.61 16.83 -19.23
C SER A 44 10.20 17.29 -19.61
N CYS A 45 9.22 17.15 -18.72
CA CYS A 45 7.83 17.46 -18.99
C CYS A 45 7.12 17.98 -17.73
N ASP A 46 6.02 18.71 -17.96
CA ASP A 46 5.11 19.21 -16.93
C ASP A 46 4.10 18.13 -16.54
N VAL A 47 3.93 17.88 -15.24
CA VAL A 47 3.02 16.86 -14.70
C VAL A 47 1.56 17.11 -15.03
N SER A 48 1.16 18.29 -15.48
CA SER A 48 -0.18 18.57 -15.99
C SER A 48 -0.43 17.93 -17.36
N ASN A 49 0.62 17.73 -18.18
CA ASN A 49 0.51 17.13 -19.51
C ASN A 49 0.12 15.64 -19.44
N SER A 50 -0.71 15.19 -20.37
CA SER A 50 -1.19 13.81 -20.41
C SER A 50 -0.11 12.79 -20.77
N ASP A 51 0.94 13.21 -21.47
CA ASP A 51 2.08 12.40 -21.87
C ASP A 51 3.23 12.45 -20.85
N CYS A 52 3.08 13.17 -19.74
CA CYS A 52 4.10 13.27 -18.71
C CYS A 52 3.91 12.23 -17.61
N LEU A 53 4.96 11.45 -17.36
CA LEU A 53 5.04 10.51 -16.26
C LEU A 53 5.91 11.10 -15.15
N GLN A 54 5.30 11.37 -14.00
CA GLN A 54 6.03 11.56 -12.75
C GLN A 54 6.28 10.19 -12.12
N PHE A 55 7.51 9.89 -11.73
CA PHE A 55 7.86 8.72 -10.93
C PHE A 55 8.31 9.16 -9.54
N SER A 56 8.21 8.26 -8.55
CA SER A 56 8.78 8.45 -7.22
C SER A 56 9.88 7.42 -6.95
N LEU A 57 10.94 7.79 -6.26
CA LEU A 57 11.97 6.83 -5.83
C LEU A 57 11.53 6.13 -4.55
N ASP A 58 11.66 4.80 -4.49
CA ASP A 58 11.38 4.03 -3.27
C ASP A 58 12.39 4.33 -2.15
N TYR A 59 13.66 4.49 -2.50
CA TYR A 59 14.68 5.06 -1.63
C TYR A 59 14.65 6.59 -1.75
N PRO A 60 14.41 7.34 -0.65
CA PRO A 60 14.20 8.79 -0.69
C PRO A 60 15.50 9.59 -0.86
N VAL A 61 16.19 9.45 -2.00
CA VAL A 61 17.44 10.16 -2.34
C VAL A 61 17.20 11.26 -3.38
N ALA A 62 17.19 12.52 -2.92
CA ALA A 62 17.17 13.68 -3.82
C ALA A 62 18.57 13.96 -4.38
N GLY A 63 18.65 14.66 -5.51
CA GLY A 63 19.92 15.09 -6.09
C GLY A 63 20.53 14.12 -7.11
N LEU A 64 19.85 13.03 -7.47
CA LEU A 64 20.32 12.14 -8.54
C LEU A 64 20.17 12.86 -9.88
N ASN A 65 21.22 12.86 -10.69
CA ASN A 65 21.12 13.35 -12.06
C ASN A 65 20.39 12.32 -12.92
N PHE A 66 19.61 12.78 -13.89
CA PHE A 66 19.04 11.89 -14.91
C PHE A 66 18.81 12.58 -16.25
N THR A 67 18.81 11.80 -17.33
CA THR A 67 18.34 12.24 -18.66
C THR A 67 17.14 11.41 -19.09
N CYS A 68 16.21 12.00 -19.83
CA CYS A 68 15.12 11.26 -20.49
C CYS A 68 15.47 11.03 -21.97
N SER A 69 15.20 9.85 -22.51
CA SER A 69 15.56 9.49 -23.91
C SER A 69 15.03 10.46 -24.97
N SER A 70 13.85 11.04 -24.78
CA SER A 70 13.26 12.04 -25.67
C SER A 70 14.04 13.36 -25.73
N VAL A 71 14.87 13.65 -24.74
CA VAL A 71 15.67 14.88 -24.61
C VAL A 71 17.06 14.59 -24.04
N ALA A 72 17.76 13.60 -24.61
CA ALA A 72 19.03 13.08 -24.09
C ALA A 72 20.16 14.13 -23.88
N ASN A 73 20.09 15.28 -24.54
CA ASN A 73 21.06 16.37 -24.40
C ASN A 73 20.82 17.25 -23.16
N GLN A 74 19.74 17.03 -22.42
CA GLN A 74 19.40 17.76 -21.20
C GLN A 74 19.50 16.84 -20.00
N SER A 75 20.07 17.35 -18.91
CA SER A 75 20.16 16.66 -17.62
C SER A 75 19.28 17.35 -16.59
N PHE A 76 18.63 16.54 -15.78
CA PHE A 76 17.69 16.91 -14.73
C PHE A 76 18.18 16.37 -13.38
N VAL A 77 17.52 16.77 -12.29
CA VAL A 77 17.86 16.32 -10.94
C VAL A 77 16.60 15.94 -10.18
N THR A 78 16.61 14.80 -9.49
CA THR A 78 15.47 14.37 -8.65
C THR A 78 15.28 15.32 -7.47
N LYS A 79 14.04 15.69 -7.16
CA LYS A 79 13.72 16.62 -6.06
C LYS A 79 12.82 15.99 -5.01
N ALA A 80 13.01 16.39 -3.76
CA ALA A 80 12.07 16.12 -2.70
C ALA A 80 10.74 16.84 -3.00
N SER A 81 9.65 16.09 -2.93
CA SER A 81 8.28 16.59 -3.03
C SER A 81 7.46 15.87 -1.99
N GLY A 82 7.06 16.61 -0.97
CA GLY A 82 6.37 16.00 0.14
C GLY A 82 7.26 15.10 0.99
N ASN A 83 6.72 13.92 1.34
CA ASN A 83 7.42 12.78 1.92
C ASN A 83 7.99 11.82 0.84
N SER A 84 8.20 12.29 -0.38
CA SER A 84 8.69 11.49 -1.52
C SER A 84 9.82 12.21 -2.24
N VAL A 85 10.57 11.48 -3.07
CA VAL A 85 11.51 12.06 -4.03
C VAL A 85 11.03 11.70 -5.43
N VAL A 86 10.94 12.68 -6.31
CA VAL A 86 10.30 12.53 -7.62
C VAL A 86 11.17 13.04 -8.76
N GLY A 87 10.82 12.64 -9.99
CA GLY A 87 11.31 13.19 -11.25
C GLY A 87 10.27 12.98 -12.35
N THR A 88 10.42 13.69 -13.48
CA THR A 88 9.48 13.59 -14.62
C THR A 88 10.16 13.29 -15.96
N CYS A 89 9.56 12.41 -16.75
CA CYS A 89 9.91 12.17 -18.15
C CYS A 89 8.65 11.90 -18.97
N LYS A 90 8.73 11.90 -20.30
CA LYS A 90 7.57 11.52 -21.13
C LYS A 90 7.28 10.03 -20.99
N LEU A 91 6.02 9.64 -21.17
CA LEU A 91 5.62 8.24 -21.27
C LEU A 91 6.42 7.52 -22.36
N GLY A 92 6.89 6.31 -22.06
CA GLY A 92 7.76 5.53 -22.94
C GLY A 92 9.24 5.92 -22.92
N ASP A 93 9.64 6.96 -22.19
CA ASP A 93 11.06 7.31 -22.07
C ASP A 93 11.85 6.26 -21.29
N THR A 94 13.14 6.15 -21.60
CA THR A 94 14.14 5.57 -20.72
C THR A 94 14.80 6.68 -19.93
N ALA A 95 14.79 6.57 -18.59
CA ALA A 95 15.48 7.47 -17.68
C ALA A 95 16.86 6.90 -17.34
N ASN A 96 17.92 7.63 -17.69
CA ASN A 96 19.30 7.25 -17.36
C ASN A 96 19.77 7.99 -16.11
N PHE A 97 19.95 7.29 -15.00
CA PHE A 97 20.34 7.86 -13.71
C PHE A 97 21.85 7.85 -13.50
N PHE A 98 22.39 8.90 -12.89
CA PHE A 98 23.81 9.01 -12.59
C PHE A 98 24.10 10.04 -11.50
N LEU A 99 25.35 10.07 -11.04
CA LEU A 99 25.93 11.19 -10.30
C LEU A 99 27.07 11.80 -11.11
N GLN A 100 26.98 13.10 -11.37
CA GLN A 100 28.06 13.89 -11.94
C GLN A 100 27.88 15.35 -11.55
N GLY A 101 28.94 15.98 -11.06
CA GLY A 101 28.97 17.42 -10.80
C GLY A 101 29.34 18.20 -12.07
N THR A 102 28.90 19.44 -12.14
CA THR A 102 29.22 20.39 -13.22
C THR A 102 30.72 20.67 -13.38
N GLN A 103 31.52 20.46 -12.32
CA GLN A 103 32.97 20.68 -12.30
C GLN A 103 33.80 19.41 -12.48
N THR A 104 33.17 18.26 -12.72
CA THR A 104 33.85 16.96 -12.83
C THR A 104 33.49 16.23 -14.12
N LYS A 105 34.46 15.48 -14.65
CA LYS A 105 34.23 14.54 -15.75
C LYS A 105 33.90 13.13 -15.26
N THR A 106 34.14 12.84 -13.98
CA THR A 106 33.88 11.53 -13.39
C THR A 106 32.39 11.34 -13.19
N LYS A 107 31.86 10.25 -13.75
CA LYS A 107 30.45 9.87 -13.70
C LYS A 107 30.30 8.55 -12.95
N ILE A 108 29.33 8.49 -12.05
CA ILE A 108 28.84 7.24 -11.45
C ILE A 108 27.51 6.91 -12.13
N ASP A 109 27.49 5.86 -12.95
CA ASP A 109 26.27 5.39 -13.59
C ASP A 109 25.41 4.62 -12.58
N LEU A 110 24.10 4.89 -12.53
CA LEU A 110 23.15 4.23 -11.63
C LEU A 110 22.13 3.37 -12.40
N GLY A 111 22.23 3.31 -13.74
CA GLY A 111 21.39 2.49 -14.59
C GLY A 111 20.41 3.28 -15.45
N SER A 112 20.04 2.68 -16.58
CA SER A 112 19.05 3.18 -17.53
C SER A 112 17.76 2.39 -17.43
N VAL A 113 16.73 2.98 -16.82
CA VAL A 113 15.45 2.33 -16.54
C VAL A 113 14.43 2.73 -17.60
N SER A 114 13.88 1.75 -18.32
CA SER A 114 12.71 1.96 -19.17
C SER A 114 11.51 2.27 -18.28
N LEU A 115 10.96 3.48 -18.39
CA LEU A 115 9.81 3.87 -17.57
C LEU A 115 8.55 3.08 -17.94
N ASP A 116 8.54 2.46 -19.12
CA ASP A 116 7.51 1.54 -19.58
C ASP A 116 7.45 0.24 -18.76
N ASN A 117 8.49 -0.07 -17.99
CA ASN A 117 8.50 -1.15 -17.00
C ASN A 117 7.94 -0.71 -15.63
N ILE A 118 7.88 0.60 -15.39
CA ILE A 118 7.38 1.20 -14.15
C ILE A 118 5.90 1.54 -14.30
N SER A 119 5.54 2.31 -15.34
CA SER A 119 4.16 2.55 -15.73
C SER A 119 4.03 2.91 -17.21
N LYS A 120 3.05 2.29 -17.88
CA LYS A 120 2.72 2.58 -19.29
C LYS A 120 1.70 3.69 -19.48
N ILE A 121 1.10 4.17 -18.39
CA ILE A 121 0.12 5.25 -18.39
C ILE A 121 0.44 6.26 -17.30
N LYS A 122 -0.12 7.45 -17.44
CA LYS A 122 -0.12 8.42 -16.34
C LYS A 122 -1.11 7.96 -15.26
N VAL A 123 -0.63 7.91 -14.03
CA VAL A 123 -1.42 7.56 -12.84
C VAL A 123 -1.42 8.73 -11.87
N VAL A 124 -2.48 8.85 -11.06
CA VAL A 124 -2.64 9.95 -10.10
C VAL A 124 -1.59 9.90 -9.00
N VAL A 125 -1.29 8.70 -8.51
CA VAL A 125 -0.23 8.46 -7.54
C VAL A 125 1.01 8.04 -8.31
N PRO A 126 2.13 8.79 -8.23
CA PRO A 126 3.34 8.45 -8.97
C PRO A 126 3.80 7.02 -8.68
N PRO A 127 4.00 6.18 -9.71
CA PRO A 127 4.48 4.83 -9.51
C PRO A 127 5.92 4.88 -8.98
N ARG A 128 6.28 3.89 -8.16
CA ARG A 128 7.62 3.81 -7.58
C ARG A 128 8.60 3.22 -8.58
N LEU A 129 9.68 3.94 -8.84
CA LEU A 129 10.90 3.44 -9.43
C LEU A 129 11.79 2.93 -8.30
N LYS A 130 12.06 1.63 -8.33
CA LYS A 130 12.71 0.90 -7.25
C LYS A 130 14.22 0.90 -7.42
N ILE A 131 14.96 0.79 -6.31
CA ILE A 131 16.39 0.41 -6.36
C ILE A 131 16.59 -0.87 -7.18
N MET A 132 15.62 -1.79 -7.12
CA MET A 132 15.65 -3.03 -7.89
C MET A 132 15.59 -2.79 -9.40
N ASP A 133 14.90 -1.74 -9.86
CA ASP A 133 14.81 -1.40 -11.29
C ASP A 133 16.15 -0.85 -11.79
N MET A 134 16.82 -0.02 -10.98
CA MET A 134 18.18 0.47 -11.24
C MET A 134 19.19 -0.69 -11.28
N ALA A 135 19.13 -1.60 -10.30
CA ALA A 135 19.99 -2.77 -10.25
C ALA A 135 19.78 -3.69 -11.46
N THR A 136 18.53 -3.96 -11.83
CA THR A 136 18.17 -4.74 -13.03
C THR A 136 18.70 -4.07 -14.30
N ALA A 137 18.66 -2.74 -14.39
CA ALA A 137 19.22 -2.01 -15.53
C ALA A 137 20.76 -2.12 -15.61
N LEU A 138 21.46 -2.17 -14.48
CA LEU A 138 22.92 -2.32 -14.43
C LEU A 138 23.36 -3.77 -14.71
N THR A 139 22.60 -4.76 -14.25
CA THR A 139 22.92 -6.18 -14.49
C THR A 139 22.42 -6.68 -15.84
N GLY A 140 21.32 -6.12 -16.35
CA GLY A 140 20.60 -6.60 -17.51
C GLY A 140 19.71 -7.82 -17.24
N VAL A 141 19.55 -8.23 -15.98
CA VAL A 141 18.83 -9.45 -15.58
C VAL A 141 17.95 -9.18 -14.37
N ALA A 142 16.68 -9.57 -14.43
CA ALA A 142 15.77 -9.46 -13.28
C ALA A 142 16.19 -10.44 -12.16
N PRO A 143 16.04 -10.07 -10.88
CA PRO A 143 16.35 -10.97 -9.76
C PRO A 143 15.40 -12.17 -9.76
N VAL A 144 15.93 -13.35 -9.43
CA VAL A 144 15.17 -14.61 -9.36
C VAL A 144 14.69 -14.86 -7.94
N SER A 145 15.45 -14.41 -6.93
CA SER A 145 15.10 -14.56 -5.52
C SER A 145 15.58 -13.38 -4.70
N LEU A 146 14.90 -13.08 -3.60
CA LEU A 146 15.33 -12.07 -2.63
C LEU A 146 16.41 -12.70 -1.73
N SER A 147 17.63 -12.85 -2.27
CA SER A 147 18.78 -13.48 -1.61
C SER A 147 20.05 -12.67 -1.88
N GLN A 148 20.99 -12.66 -0.93
CA GLN A 148 22.31 -12.03 -1.10
C GLN A 148 23.14 -12.66 -2.23
N ASP A 149 22.85 -13.93 -2.57
CA ASP A 149 23.56 -14.66 -3.63
C ASP A 149 23.07 -14.30 -5.05
N ASP A 150 21.92 -13.62 -5.16
CA ASP A 150 21.42 -13.17 -6.45
C ASP A 150 22.24 -11.95 -6.93
N PRO A 151 22.81 -11.98 -8.15
CA PRO A 151 23.72 -10.94 -8.62
C PRO A 151 23.03 -9.57 -8.75
N THR A 152 21.74 -9.53 -9.07
CA THR A 152 20.98 -8.28 -9.15
C THR A 152 20.66 -7.74 -7.76
N ILE A 153 20.38 -8.61 -6.79
CA ILE A 153 20.28 -8.22 -5.38
C ILE A 153 21.62 -7.67 -4.87
N GLY A 154 22.76 -8.29 -5.23
CA GLY A 154 24.09 -7.80 -4.89
C GLY A 154 24.34 -6.36 -5.38
N VAL A 155 23.91 -6.04 -6.60
CA VAL A 155 23.98 -4.65 -7.12
C VAL A 155 22.99 -3.73 -6.41
N ALA A 156 21.76 -4.18 -6.11
CA ALA A 156 20.81 -3.39 -5.32
C ALA A 156 21.37 -3.03 -3.93
N MET A 157 22.02 -3.98 -3.27
CA MET A 157 22.72 -3.77 -2.00
C MET A 157 23.83 -2.73 -2.15
N ALA A 158 24.62 -2.78 -3.22
CA ALA A 158 25.66 -1.79 -3.51
C ALA A 158 25.12 -0.36 -3.68
N LEU A 159 23.99 -0.21 -4.38
CA LEU A 159 23.29 1.07 -4.52
C LEU A 159 22.77 1.59 -3.18
N VAL A 160 22.19 0.71 -2.35
CA VAL A 160 21.77 1.06 -0.98
C VAL A 160 22.98 1.53 -0.14
N LYS A 161 24.13 0.85 -0.24
CA LYS A 161 25.35 1.25 0.48
C LYS A 161 25.83 2.64 0.04
N LEU A 162 25.81 2.93 -1.25
CA LEU A 162 26.12 4.26 -1.77
C LEU A 162 25.21 5.32 -1.12
N PHE A 163 23.89 5.15 -1.19
CA PHE A 163 22.95 6.17 -0.70
C PHE A 163 22.96 6.30 0.83
N GLN A 164 23.07 5.19 1.55
CA GLN A 164 23.19 5.23 3.00
C GLN A 164 24.47 5.96 3.44
N SER A 165 25.61 5.70 2.80
CA SER A 165 26.89 6.32 3.16
C SER A 165 26.86 7.83 2.91
N ILE A 166 26.23 8.28 1.82
CA ILE A 166 26.06 9.72 1.55
C ILE A 166 25.26 10.38 2.68
N GLY A 167 24.13 9.78 3.09
CA GLY A 167 23.36 10.35 4.19
C GLY A 167 24.05 10.21 5.55
N LEU A 168 24.92 9.23 5.74
CA LEU A 168 25.69 9.07 6.97
C LEU A 168 26.74 10.18 7.14
N GLU A 169 27.50 10.50 6.08
CA GLU A 169 28.44 11.64 6.10
C GLU A 169 27.76 12.98 6.42
N ARG A 170 26.49 13.11 6.02
CA ARG A 170 25.67 14.31 6.24
C ARG A 170 24.96 14.35 7.60
N GLY A 171 24.92 13.24 8.33
CA GLY A 171 24.11 13.08 9.54
C GLY A 171 22.60 12.90 9.28
N ASP A 172 22.19 12.78 8.02
CA ASP A 172 20.81 12.59 7.58
C ASP A 172 20.33 11.15 7.87
N ASN A 173 21.22 10.15 7.76
CA ASN A 173 20.88 8.73 7.94
C ASN A 173 21.28 8.15 9.31
N VAL A 174 20.75 6.96 9.62
CA VAL A 174 21.30 6.02 10.59
C VAL A 174 21.48 4.68 9.88
N ILE A 175 22.62 4.02 10.11
CA ILE A 175 22.92 2.74 9.45
C ILE A 175 21.81 1.73 9.73
N GLY A 176 21.23 1.17 8.67
CA GLY A 176 20.17 0.17 8.75
C GLY A 176 18.76 0.77 8.87
N ASP A 177 18.59 2.08 8.62
CA ASP A 177 17.30 2.75 8.59
C ASP A 177 17.11 3.54 7.27
N ILE A 178 15.90 3.49 6.70
CA ILE A 178 15.57 4.20 5.44
C ILE A 178 15.21 5.64 5.79
N GLN A 179 16.13 6.55 5.51
CA GLN A 179 15.97 7.98 5.81
C GLN A 179 16.16 8.84 4.55
N PRO A 180 15.45 9.98 4.47
CA PRO A 180 15.60 10.90 3.35
C PRO A 180 17.01 11.48 3.33
N THR A 181 17.63 11.49 2.16
CA THR A 181 18.98 12.02 1.97
C THR A 181 19.07 12.85 0.68
N GLN A 182 20.13 13.63 0.55
CA GLN A 182 20.37 14.47 -0.61
C GLN A 182 21.82 14.40 -1.09
N VAL A 183 22.00 14.20 -2.39
CA VAL A 183 23.30 14.38 -3.06
C VAL A 183 23.38 15.81 -3.60
N THR A 184 24.03 16.70 -2.84
CA THR A 184 24.21 18.11 -3.23
C THR A 184 25.16 18.25 -4.42
N GLU A 185 25.01 19.32 -5.19
CA GLU A 185 25.95 19.65 -6.28
C GLU A 185 27.40 19.78 -5.80
N ASP A 186 27.64 20.38 -4.63
CA ASP A 186 28.98 20.49 -4.04
C ASP A 186 29.62 19.12 -3.80
N LYS A 187 28.89 18.18 -3.19
CA LYS A 187 29.37 16.80 -3.01
C LYS A 187 29.64 16.09 -4.34
N LYS A 188 28.85 16.36 -5.39
CA LYS A 188 29.11 15.80 -6.73
C LYS A 188 30.34 16.43 -7.38
N ASN A 189 30.61 17.71 -7.15
CA ASN A 189 31.81 18.39 -7.67
C ASN A 189 33.10 17.84 -7.07
N THR A 190 33.06 17.25 -5.86
CA THR A 190 34.23 16.56 -5.27
C THR A 190 34.51 15.17 -5.86
N LEU A 191 33.74 14.69 -6.85
CA LEU A 191 34.00 13.40 -7.53
C LEU A 191 35.30 13.40 -8.34
N ASN A 192 35.95 14.54 -8.52
CA ASN A 192 37.25 14.65 -9.20
C ASN A 192 38.37 13.82 -8.53
N VAL A 193 38.22 13.46 -7.24
CA VAL A 193 39.15 12.56 -6.54
C VAL A 193 39.02 11.09 -6.96
N VAL A 194 37.92 10.73 -7.64
CA VAL A 194 37.71 9.41 -8.23
C VAL A 194 38.28 9.40 -9.66
N LEU A 195 39.27 8.55 -9.89
CA LEU A 195 40.08 8.56 -11.11
C LEU A 195 39.45 7.84 -12.32
N GLN A 196 38.33 7.16 -12.14
CA GLN A 196 37.62 6.46 -13.20
C GLN A 196 36.11 6.53 -13.00
N ASN A 197 35.36 6.41 -14.10
CA ASN A 197 33.92 6.28 -14.03
C ASN A 197 33.52 4.96 -13.37
N ILE A 198 32.36 4.94 -12.70
CA ILE A 198 31.72 3.72 -12.25
C ILE A 198 30.64 3.37 -13.26
N THR A 199 30.72 2.17 -13.84
CA THR A 199 29.74 1.64 -14.78
C THR A 199 29.16 0.33 -14.25
N ALA A 200 28.27 -0.29 -15.03
CA ALA A 200 27.75 -1.63 -14.75
C ALA A 200 28.86 -2.66 -14.41
N THR A 201 30.06 -2.54 -14.98
CA THR A 201 31.19 -3.47 -14.74
C THR A 201 31.66 -3.41 -13.29
N GLU A 202 31.89 -2.21 -12.75
CA GLU A 202 32.38 -2.00 -11.39
C GLU A 202 31.32 -2.35 -10.35
N TRP A 203 30.03 -2.12 -10.66
CA TRP A 203 28.91 -2.56 -9.82
C TRP A 203 28.84 -4.08 -9.72
N LYS A 204 28.84 -4.78 -10.86
CA LYS A 204 28.73 -6.26 -10.92
C LYS A 204 29.91 -6.98 -10.28
N SER A 205 31.11 -6.43 -10.41
CA SER A 205 32.32 -7.03 -9.83
C SER A 205 32.54 -6.67 -8.36
N GLY A 206 31.81 -5.69 -7.82
CA GLY A 206 32.05 -5.14 -6.49
C GLY A 206 33.22 -4.14 -6.39
N ALA A 207 33.92 -3.89 -7.51
CA ALA A 207 35.06 -2.97 -7.55
C ALA A 207 34.67 -1.51 -7.22
N TYR A 208 33.39 -1.14 -7.35
CA TYR A 208 32.88 0.20 -7.01
C TYR A 208 33.33 0.65 -5.62
N ALA A 209 33.38 -0.25 -4.63
CA ALA A 209 33.67 0.11 -3.25
C ALA A 209 35.09 0.64 -3.06
N SER A 210 36.09 0.02 -3.70
CA SER A 210 37.48 0.48 -3.63
C SER A 210 37.71 1.75 -4.43
N ILE A 211 37.06 1.86 -5.59
CA ILE A 211 37.18 3.02 -6.49
C ILE A 211 36.55 4.26 -5.86
N LEU A 212 35.39 4.13 -5.20
CA LEU A 212 34.69 5.23 -4.57
C LEU A 212 35.32 5.68 -3.24
N LYS A 213 36.14 4.84 -2.60
CA LYS A 213 36.69 5.08 -1.26
C LYS A 213 37.34 6.47 -1.06
N PRO A 214 38.11 7.04 -2.02
CA PRO A 214 38.65 8.39 -1.86
C PRO A 214 37.59 9.50 -1.76
N TRP A 215 36.38 9.26 -2.27
CA TRP A 215 35.26 10.20 -2.28
C TRP A 215 34.20 9.89 -1.22
N LEU A 216 33.95 8.61 -0.96
CA LEU A 216 32.93 8.11 -0.05
C LEU A 216 33.26 6.68 0.40
N ASP A 217 33.38 6.46 1.70
CA ASP A 217 33.63 5.12 2.25
C ASP A 217 32.33 4.34 2.44
N VAL A 218 32.02 3.46 1.49
CA VAL A 218 30.84 2.59 1.52
C VAL A 218 31.02 1.33 2.38
N SER A 219 32.22 1.08 2.92
CA SER A 219 32.52 -0.12 3.70
C SER A 219 31.95 -0.10 5.12
N GLN A 220 31.47 1.06 5.57
CA GLN A 220 30.84 1.23 6.89
C GLN A 220 29.50 0.51 7.02
N ILE A 221 28.90 0.11 5.90
CA ILE A 221 27.63 -0.62 5.85
C ILE A 221 27.93 -2.05 5.41
N ASP A 222 27.66 -3.01 6.29
CA ASP A 222 27.88 -4.41 5.97
C ASP A 222 26.80 -4.97 5.01
N ASN A 223 27.03 -6.17 4.51
CA ASN A 223 26.11 -6.81 3.56
C ASN A 223 24.76 -7.18 4.19
N ASN A 224 24.72 -7.56 5.47
CA ASN A 224 23.48 -7.93 6.14
C ASN A 224 22.58 -6.71 6.34
N GLN A 225 23.16 -5.58 6.72
CA GLN A 225 22.46 -4.30 6.84
C GLN A 225 21.93 -3.82 5.48
N ALA A 226 22.76 -3.88 4.43
CA ALA A 226 22.33 -3.50 3.09
C ALA A 226 21.22 -4.42 2.57
N PHE A 227 21.33 -5.73 2.79
CA PHE A 227 20.31 -6.70 2.40
C PHE A 227 19.00 -6.47 3.14
N ALA A 228 19.03 -6.24 4.46
CA ALA A 228 17.84 -5.94 5.25
C ALA A 228 17.07 -4.72 4.70
N LEU A 229 17.79 -3.68 4.26
CA LEU A 229 17.19 -2.51 3.64
C LEU A 229 16.63 -2.78 2.25
N VAL A 230 17.30 -3.58 1.42
CA VAL A 230 16.76 -4.01 0.12
C VAL A 230 15.45 -4.79 0.33
N THR A 231 15.41 -5.71 1.30
CA THR A 231 14.19 -6.43 1.68
C THR A 231 13.10 -5.48 2.17
N GLN A 232 13.44 -4.52 3.03
CA GLN A 232 12.49 -3.53 3.53
C GLN A 232 11.92 -2.66 2.40
N LEU A 233 12.73 -2.21 1.44
CA LEU A 233 12.27 -1.46 0.27
C LEU A 233 11.33 -2.31 -0.60
N ALA A 234 11.67 -3.59 -0.82
CA ALA A 234 10.86 -4.51 -1.60
C ALA A 234 9.46 -4.68 -0.98
N HIS A 235 9.37 -4.87 0.34
CA HIS A 235 8.09 -4.92 1.06
C HIS A 235 7.38 -3.56 1.11
N LEU A 236 8.10 -2.46 1.37
CA LEU A 236 7.54 -1.11 1.37
C LEU A 236 6.88 -0.77 0.01
N SER A 237 7.45 -1.31 -1.08
CA SER A 237 6.89 -1.19 -2.43
C SER A 237 5.48 -1.79 -2.54
N LEU A 238 5.11 -2.74 -1.68
CA LEU A 238 3.80 -3.40 -1.65
C LEU A 238 2.88 -2.88 -0.54
N VAL A 239 3.37 -2.07 0.40
CA VAL A 239 2.52 -1.48 1.44
C VAL A 239 1.46 -0.60 0.82
N GLY A 240 0.20 -0.85 1.19
CA GLY A 240 -0.97 -0.14 0.66
C GLY A 240 -2.27 -0.85 1.01
N LEU A 241 -3.38 -0.14 0.79
CA LEU A 241 -4.72 -0.71 0.82
C LEU A 241 -5.02 -1.30 -0.57
N TYR A 242 -5.39 -2.56 -0.63
CA TYR A 242 -5.86 -3.25 -1.82
C TYR A 242 -7.37 -3.38 -1.72
N GLN A 243 -8.08 -2.71 -2.62
CA GLN A 243 -9.53 -2.64 -2.61
C GLN A 243 -10.12 -3.20 -3.91
N SER A 244 -11.17 -4.01 -3.78
CA SER A 244 -12.05 -4.38 -4.88
C SER A 244 -13.49 -4.06 -4.49
N ASP A 245 -14.26 -3.53 -5.44
CA ASP A 245 -15.69 -3.27 -5.28
C ASP A 245 -16.50 -4.31 -6.08
N TYR A 246 -17.81 -4.37 -5.90
CA TYR A 246 -18.67 -5.25 -6.73
C TYR A 246 -18.93 -4.65 -8.11
N LEU A 247 -19.08 -3.32 -8.19
CA LEU A 247 -19.33 -2.59 -9.42
C LEU A 247 -18.60 -1.23 -9.37
N THR A 248 -18.06 -0.78 -10.51
CA THR A 248 -17.70 0.63 -10.73
C THR A 248 -18.53 1.22 -11.86
N LEU A 249 -18.99 2.45 -11.68
CA LEU A 249 -19.65 3.25 -12.72
C LEU A 249 -18.58 4.07 -13.44
N ALA A 250 -18.42 3.91 -14.74
CA ALA A 250 -17.69 4.83 -15.60
C ALA A 250 -18.68 5.47 -16.59
N GLN A 251 -18.77 6.80 -16.56
CA GLN A 251 -19.58 7.52 -17.54
C GLN A 251 -19.03 7.28 -18.97
N PRO A 252 -19.90 7.21 -19.99
CA PRO A 252 -21.33 7.48 -19.92
C PRO A 252 -22.23 6.28 -19.55
N ASN A 253 -21.77 5.02 -19.57
CA ASN A 253 -22.61 3.82 -19.31
C ASN A 253 -21.83 2.52 -19.01
N LEU A 254 -20.54 2.59 -18.67
CA LEU A 254 -19.73 1.41 -18.39
C LEU A 254 -19.89 1.00 -16.93
N ILE A 255 -20.65 -0.06 -16.69
CA ILE A 255 -20.72 -0.72 -15.37
C ILE A 255 -19.74 -1.88 -15.39
N SER A 256 -18.71 -1.82 -14.55
CA SER A 256 -17.64 -2.82 -14.50
C SER A 256 -17.81 -3.69 -13.26
N GLU A 257 -18.19 -4.96 -13.43
CA GLU A 257 -18.21 -6.03 -12.38
C GLU A 257 -16.85 -6.33 -11.76
N ASN A 258 -16.48 -5.60 -10.71
CA ASN A 258 -15.12 -5.63 -10.20
C ASN A 258 -14.79 -6.84 -9.34
N PHE A 259 -15.75 -7.49 -8.66
CA PHE A 259 -15.57 -8.79 -8.03
C PHE A 259 -16.78 -9.63 -8.35
N TYR A 260 -16.63 -10.52 -9.34
CA TYR A 260 -17.73 -11.28 -9.91
C TYR A 260 -17.30 -12.66 -10.41
N GLY A 261 -18.23 -13.61 -10.32
CA GLY A 261 -18.08 -14.96 -10.82
C GLY A 261 -19.37 -15.74 -10.71
N CYS A 262 -19.32 -17.02 -11.07
CA CYS A 262 -20.47 -17.91 -10.94
C CYS A 262 -20.05 -19.38 -10.81
N ASN A 263 -21.03 -20.27 -10.73
CA ASN A 263 -20.84 -21.72 -10.65
C ASN A 263 -20.64 -22.42 -12.01
N LEU A 264 -20.42 -21.67 -13.10
CA LEU A 264 -20.17 -22.22 -14.44
C LEU A 264 -18.66 -22.31 -14.70
N ALA A 265 -18.22 -23.31 -15.46
CA ALA A 265 -16.80 -23.54 -15.73
C ALA A 265 -16.13 -22.40 -16.53
N ASN A 266 -16.90 -21.69 -17.36
CA ASN A 266 -16.41 -20.60 -18.19
C ASN A 266 -17.02 -19.27 -17.72
N LEU A 267 -16.17 -18.36 -17.25
CA LEU A 267 -16.58 -17.05 -16.74
C LEU A 267 -17.35 -16.22 -17.77
N ALA A 268 -17.05 -16.37 -19.07
CA ALA A 268 -17.76 -15.68 -20.15
C ALA A 268 -19.24 -16.11 -20.28
N ASP A 269 -19.61 -17.24 -19.68
CA ASP A 269 -20.98 -17.74 -19.68
C ASP A 269 -21.80 -17.25 -18.47
N CYS A 270 -21.16 -16.72 -17.41
CA CYS A 270 -21.87 -16.21 -16.23
C CYS A 270 -22.94 -15.15 -16.61
N PRO A 271 -22.65 -14.14 -17.45
CA PRO A 271 -23.65 -13.16 -17.91
C PRO A 271 -24.88 -13.73 -18.61
N LYS A 272 -24.80 -14.95 -19.18
CA LYS A 272 -25.92 -15.56 -19.91
C LYS A 272 -27.06 -16.00 -18.98
N ASN A 273 -26.80 -16.08 -17.68
CA ASN A 273 -27.77 -16.38 -16.62
C ASN A 273 -28.69 -17.58 -16.96
N ALA A 274 -28.07 -18.73 -17.28
CA ALA A 274 -28.81 -19.97 -17.54
C ALA A 274 -29.54 -20.47 -16.28
N ALA A 275 -30.52 -21.38 -16.46
CA ALA A 275 -31.20 -22.04 -15.35
C ALA A 275 -30.17 -22.69 -14.41
N ASN A 276 -30.22 -22.36 -13.12
CA ASN A 276 -29.28 -22.77 -12.05
C ASN A 276 -27.94 -22.03 -11.99
N THR A 277 -27.76 -20.94 -12.76
CA THR A 277 -26.60 -20.07 -12.58
C THR A 277 -26.65 -19.42 -11.21
N GLN A 278 -25.65 -19.70 -10.38
CA GLN A 278 -25.44 -19.03 -9.10
C GLN A 278 -24.30 -18.04 -9.24
N HIS A 279 -24.62 -16.77 -9.09
CA HIS A 279 -23.66 -15.67 -9.14
C HIS A 279 -23.00 -15.48 -7.78
N VAL A 280 -21.74 -15.07 -7.83
CA VAL A 280 -20.97 -14.60 -6.67
C VAL A 280 -20.54 -13.19 -6.97
N ILE A 281 -20.86 -12.28 -6.05
CA ILE A 281 -20.48 -10.87 -6.12
C ILE A 281 -19.81 -10.54 -4.79
N GLY A 282 -18.82 -9.65 -4.80
CA GLY A 282 -18.15 -9.29 -3.57
C GLY A 282 -17.53 -7.90 -3.51
N ASN A 283 -16.90 -7.62 -2.39
CA ASN A 283 -15.93 -6.55 -2.24
C ASN A 283 -14.77 -7.07 -1.37
N LEU A 284 -13.66 -6.33 -1.36
CA LEU A 284 -12.44 -6.74 -0.70
C LEU A 284 -11.69 -5.53 -0.16
N PHE A 285 -11.22 -5.62 1.09
CA PHE A 285 -10.33 -4.65 1.71
C PHE A 285 -9.17 -5.40 2.37
N LEU A 286 -7.99 -5.34 1.75
CA LEU A 286 -6.76 -5.94 2.28
C LEU A 286 -5.71 -4.85 2.54
N LEU A 287 -4.93 -5.02 3.58
CA LEU A 287 -3.83 -4.14 3.93
C LEU A 287 -2.55 -4.96 3.92
N SER A 288 -1.56 -4.52 3.14
CA SER A 288 -0.19 -5.02 3.25
C SER A 288 0.60 -4.14 4.20
N ASP A 289 1.28 -4.76 5.15
CA ASP A 289 2.09 -4.09 6.16
C ASP A 289 3.58 -4.05 5.79
N ARG A 290 4.38 -3.34 6.58
CA ARG A 290 5.78 -3.04 6.27
C ARG A 290 6.69 -4.27 6.35
N GLN A 291 6.26 -5.29 7.09
CA GLN A 291 6.94 -6.58 7.19
C GLN A 291 6.54 -7.57 6.08
N GLY A 292 5.62 -7.20 5.18
CA GLY A 292 5.23 -8.01 4.03
C GLY A 292 4.09 -9.00 4.28
N TYR A 293 3.34 -8.83 5.38
CA TYR A 293 2.10 -9.56 5.60
C TYR A 293 0.92 -8.79 5.01
N THR A 294 -0.03 -9.51 4.44
CA THR A 294 -1.31 -8.96 3.98
C THR A 294 -2.45 -9.60 4.77
N PHE A 295 -3.37 -8.79 5.26
CA PHE A 295 -4.55 -9.19 6.02
C PHE A 295 -5.74 -8.28 5.74
N GLY A 296 -6.94 -8.68 6.17
CA GLY A 296 -8.15 -7.88 6.01
C GLY A 296 -9.37 -8.77 5.82
N TYR A 297 -10.37 -8.29 5.10
CA TYR A 297 -11.55 -9.10 4.80
C TYR A 297 -12.24 -8.65 3.51
N GLY A 298 -13.09 -9.53 2.99
CA GLY A 298 -14.05 -9.21 1.93
C GLY A 298 -15.47 -9.55 2.36
N LEU A 299 -16.44 -9.09 1.59
CA LEU A 299 -17.83 -9.56 1.66
C LEU A 299 -18.18 -10.29 0.38
N GLN A 300 -19.00 -11.31 0.49
CA GLN A 300 -19.56 -12.02 -0.65
C GLN A 300 -21.07 -12.18 -0.53
N TRP A 301 -21.73 -12.10 -1.67
CA TRP A 301 -23.14 -12.45 -1.87
C TRP A 301 -23.22 -13.55 -2.90
N LYS A 302 -24.03 -14.56 -2.61
CA LYS A 302 -24.28 -15.68 -3.52
C LYS A 302 -25.76 -15.80 -3.77
N GLY A 303 -26.17 -15.94 -5.02
CA GLY A 303 -27.59 -16.01 -5.35
C GLY A 303 -27.86 -16.31 -6.82
N THR A 304 -29.10 -16.69 -7.09
CA THR A 304 -29.62 -16.80 -8.46
C THR A 304 -30.25 -15.48 -8.88
N SER A 305 -30.21 -15.18 -10.18
CA SER A 305 -30.93 -14.06 -10.79
C SER A 305 -32.08 -14.63 -11.62
N THR A 306 -33.27 -14.07 -11.46
CA THR A 306 -34.44 -14.41 -12.31
C THR A 306 -34.50 -13.56 -13.56
N THR A 307 -33.63 -12.55 -13.65
CA THR A 307 -33.56 -11.63 -14.78
C THR A 307 -33.12 -12.36 -16.06
N THR A 308 -33.97 -12.39 -17.08
CA THR A 308 -33.70 -13.05 -18.37
C THR A 308 -32.98 -12.16 -19.39
N ASN A 309 -32.80 -10.87 -19.07
CA ASN A 309 -32.05 -9.94 -19.89
C ASN A 309 -30.55 -10.17 -19.66
N ASN A 310 -29.73 -10.19 -20.72
CA ASN A 310 -28.25 -10.30 -20.69
C ASN A 310 -27.54 -9.12 -19.98
N SER A 311 -28.21 -8.43 -19.05
CA SER A 311 -27.64 -7.37 -18.23
C SER A 311 -27.17 -7.97 -16.90
N THR A 312 -25.95 -8.53 -16.91
CA THR A 312 -24.87 -8.09 -16.01
C THR A 312 -25.31 -7.53 -14.66
N VAL A 313 -25.51 -6.22 -14.72
CA VAL A 313 -25.86 -5.29 -13.66
C VAL A 313 -27.19 -5.63 -12.99
N THR A 314 -28.20 -6.03 -13.76
CA THR A 314 -29.53 -6.32 -13.19
C THR A 314 -29.47 -7.60 -12.36
N ALA A 315 -28.75 -8.62 -12.84
CA ALA A 315 -28.48 -9.83 -12.07
C ALA A 315 -27.68 -9.52 -10.79
N VAL A 316 -26.66 -8.67 -10.89
CA VAL A 316 -25.86 -8.23 -9.73
C VAL A 316 -26.72 -7.52 -8.68
N MET A 317 -27.54 -6.55 -9.09
CA MET A 317 -28.43 -5.82 -8.19
C MET A 317 -29.49 -6.73 -7.57
N GLU A 318 -30.03 -7.68 -8.33
CA GLU A 318 -30.99 -8.66 -7.82
C GLU A 318 -30.37 -9.53 -6.70
N VAL A 319 -29.15 -10.02 -6.90
CA VAL A 319 -28.45 -10.82 -5.89
C VAL A 319 -28.12 -9.99 -4.65
N LEU A 320 -27.60 -8.77 -4.81
CA LEU A 320 -27.28 -7.87 -3.69
C LEU A 320 -28.51 -7.51 -2.84
N THR A 321 -29.72 -7.50 -3.44
CA THR A 321 -30.98 -7.14 -2.79
C THR A 321 -31.81 -8.34 -2.33
N LYS A 322 -31.28 -9.56 -2.43
CA LYS A 322 -31.98 -10.79 -1.99
C LYS A 322 -31.12 -11.73 -1.16
N SER A 323 -29.80 -11.65 -1.30
CA SER A 323 -28.87 -12.55 -0.62
C SER A 323 -28.27 -11.93 0.64
N LYS A 324 -28.09 -12.78 1.66
CA LYS A 324 -27.39 -12.39 2.89
C LYS A 324 -25.90 -12.17 2.60
N PRO A 325 -25.28 -11.06 3.07
CA PRO A 325 -23.83 -10.89 2.97
C PRO A 325 -23.11 -11.89 3.89
N ALA A 326 -22.03 -12.49 3.39
CA ALA A 326 -21.09 -13.29 4.19
C ALA A 326 -19.72 -12.62 4.23
N GLN A 327 -19.11 -12.55 5.41
CA GLN A 327 -17.76 -12.04 5.58
C GLN A 327 -16.73 -13.13 5.24
N LEU A 328 -15.70 -12.77 4.49
CA LEU A 328 -14.54 -13.58 4.14
C LEU A 328 -13.31 -13.02 4.86
N THR A 329 -12.70 -13.78 5.77
CA THR A 329 -11.58 -13.29 6.60
C THR A 329 -10.22 -13.65 6.00
N ALA A 330 -9.36 -12.67 5.81
CA ALA A 330 -7.96 -12.90 5.44
C ALA A 330 -7.06 -12.66 6.65
N ASN A 331 -6.64 -13.73 7.31
CA ASN A 331 -5.58 -13.63 8.33
C ASN A 331 -4.26 -13.21 7.65
N ALA A 332 -3.32 -12.71 8.44
CA ALA A 332 -2.00 -12.30 7.98
C ALA A 332 -1.27 -13.42 7.22
N GLN A 333 -0.95 -13.15 5.95
CA GLN A 333 -0.29 -14.08 5.04
C GLN A 333 0.77 -13.34 4.22
N THR A 334 1.87 -14.01 3.89
CA THR A 334 2.93 -13.48 3.00
C THR A 334 2.73 -13.90 1.54
N THR A 335 1.62 -14.58 1.23
CA THR A 335 1.34 -15.16 -0.09
C THR A 335 0.55 -14.24 -1.01
N TRP A 336 0.30 -12.98 -0.62
CA TRP A 336 -0.43 -12.02 -1.43
C TRP A 336 0.33 -11.66 -2.71
N LEU A 337 1.39 -10.86 -2.62
CA LEU A 337 2.19 -10.47 -3.78
C LEU A 337 3.66 -10.76 -3.52
N ASP A 338 4.32 -11.36 -4.51
CA ASP A 338 5.77 -11.52 -4.49
C ASP A 338 6.46 -10.15 -4.50
N PRO A 339 7.44 -9.88 -3.61
CA PRO A 339 8.07 -8.56 -3.49
C PRO A 339 8.93 -8.17 -4.70
N LEU A 340 9.35 -9.13 -5.53
CA LEU A 340 10.14 -8.87 -6.74
C LEU A 340 9.24 -8.73 -7.97
N GLN A 341 8.33 -9.68 -8.17
CA GLN A 341 7.48 -9.75 -9.37
C GLN A 341 6.17 -8.96 -9.24
N ALA A 342 5.77 -8.62 -8.00
CA ALA A 342 4.48 -8.01 -7.68
C ALA A 342 3.30 -8.85 -8.22
N GLU A 343 3.41 -10.18 -8.09
CA GLU A 343 2.45 -11.15 -8.61
C GLU A 343 1.99 -12.14 -7.54
N ILE A 344 0.75 -12.60 -7.66
CA ILE A 344 0.20 -13.72 -6.88
C ILE A 344 0.71 -15.02 -7.50
N LYS A 345 1.45 -15.82 -6.73
CA LYS A 345 1.96 -17.12 -7.20
C LYS A 345 0.85 -18.17 -7.17
N SER A 346 0.61 -18.83 -8.30
CA SER A 346 -0.41 -19.90 -8.39
C SER A 346 -0.14 -21.10 -7.48
N THR A 347 1.11 -21.33 -7.11
CA THR A 347 1.54 -22.37 -6.16
C THR A 347 1.30 -21.99 -4.70
N GLN A 348 1.07 -20.71 -4.41
CA GLN A 348 0.82 -20.17 -3.08
C GLN A 348 -0.31 -19.14 -3.16
N PRO A 349 -1.57 -19.58 -3.35
CA PRO A 349 -2.69 -18.66 -3.44
C PRO A 349 -2.89 -17.88 -2.14
N PHE A 350 -3.58 -16.75 -2.25
CA PHE A 350 -4.02 -15.99 -1.09
C PHE A 350 -5.39 -16.50 -0.61
N HIS A 351 -5.49 -16.81 0.68
CA HIS A 351 -6.69 -17.43 1.25
C HIS A 351 -7.59 -16.41 1.94
N LEU A 352 -8.88 -16.52 1.66
CA LEU A 352 -9.96 -15.81 2.34
C LEU A 352 -10.92 -16.83 2.95
N LYS A 353 -10.92 -16.93 4.29
CA LYS A 353 -11.71 -17.89 5.06
C LYS A 353 -13.18 -17.56 4.97
N ALA A 354 -13.97 -18.49 4.43
CA ALA A 354 -15.42 -18.38 4.35
C ALA A 354 -16.14 -19.09 5.50
N SER A 355 -15.49 -20.10 6.10
CA SER A 355 -16.01 -20.88 7.21
C SER A 355 -14.86 -21.44 8.06
N ALA A 356 -15.18 -22.30 9.04
CA ALA A 356 -14.17 -23.04 9.80
C ALA A 356 -13.47 -24.12 8.96
N ASN A 357 -14.04 -24.51 7.82
CA ASN A 357 -13.47 -25.50 6.91
C ASN A 357 -12.60 -24.81 5.86
N SER A 358 -11.28 -25.00 5.94
CA SER A 358 -10.32 -24.37 5.01
C SER A 358 -10.45 -24.86 3.56
N SER A 359 -11.14 -25.98 3.30
CA SER A 359 -11.45 -26.38 1.91
C SER A 359 -12.47 -25.47 1.25
N GLU A 360 -13.17 -24.65 2.02
CA GLU A 360 -14.18 -23.69 1.55
C GLU A 360 -13.65 -22.26 1.39
N ASP A 361 -12.35 -22.06 1.65
CA ASP A 361 -11.69 -20.78 1.45
C ASP A 361 -11.83 -20.33 0.00
N LEU A 362 -12.07 -19.02 -0.18
CA LEU A 362 -11.89 -18.39 -1.48
C LEU A 362 -10.39 -18.20 -1.71
N LEU A 363 -9.91 -18.68 -2.84
CA LEU A 363 -8.50 -18.64 -3.24
C LEU A 363 -8.33 -17.65 -4.37
N ILE A 364 -7.57 -16.57 -4.13
CA ILE A 364 -7.06 -15.72 -5.21
C ILE A 364 -5.70 -16.31 -5.60
N TYR A 365 -5.61 -16.87 -6.81
CA TYR A 365 -4.48 -17.71 -7.21
C TYR A 365 -3.66 -17.14 -8.37
N GLN A 366 -4.06 -16.00 -8.91
CA GLN A 366 -3.39 -15.34 -10.02
C GLN A 366 -3.67 -13.85 -9.95
N GLY A 367 -2.72 -13.04 -10.41
CA GLY A 367 -2.87 -11.59 -10.55
C GLY A 367 -1.50 -10.90 -10.55
N LYS A 368 -1.35 -9.84 -11.36
CA LYS A 368 -0.16 -8.98 -11.40
C LYS A 368 -0.50 -7.54 -11.04
N LEU A 369 0.25 -6.94 -10.12
CA LEU A 369 0.20 -5.51 -9.87
C LEU A 369 0.86 -4.76 -11.04
N LEU A 370 0.08 -3.95 -11.72
CA LEU A 370 0.49 -3.15 -12.88
C LEU A 370 0.58 -1.69 -12.47
N ASN A 371 1.58 -0.98 -13.00
CA ASN A 371 1.78 0.45 -12.81
C ASN A 371 1.76 0.90 -11.34
N ASP A 372 2.19 0.02 -10.43
CA ASP A 372 2.10 0.14 -8.97
C ASP A 372 0.72 0.55 -8.42
N SER A 373 -0.37 0.29 -9.15
CA SER A 373 -1.68 0.90 -8.85
C SER A 373 -2.88 -0.03 -8.98
N PHE A 374 -2.87 -1.06 -9.81
CA PHE A 374 -4.02 -1.97 -9.91
C PHE A 374 -3.64 -3.37 -10.39
N ILE A 375 -4.49 -4.34 -10.08
CA ILE A 375 -4.43 -5.72 -10.55
C ILE A 375 -5.70 -5.94 -11.38
N ALA A 376 -5.56 -6.19 -12.67
CA ALA A 376 -6.69 -6.33 -13.57
C ALA A 376 -7.23 -7.76 -13.52
N GLY A 377 -8.52 -7.95 -13.23
CA GLY A 377 -9.24 -9.21 -13.40
C GLY A 377 -9.74 -9.43 -14.83
N ARG A 378 -9.85 -8.36 -15.63
CA ARG A 378 -10.42 -8.40 -16.98
C ARG A 378 -9.51 -7.82 -18.05
N GLU A 379 -9.72 -8.30 -19.27
CA GLU A 379 -8.97 -7.89 -20.45
C GLU A 379 -9.09 -6.38 -20.71
N SER A 380 -10.28 -5.77 -20.59
CA SER A 380 -10.46 -4.34 -20.87
C SER A 380 -9.62 -3.46 -19.95
N LEU A 381 -9.65 -3.72 -18.64
CA LEU A 381 -8.84 -2.99 -17.66
C LEU A 381 -7.35 -3.27 -17.90
N TYR A 382 -6.97 -4.52 -18.16
CA TYR A 382 -5.59 -4.89 -18.49
C TYR A 382 -5.07 -4.14 -19.72
N LEU A 383 -5.81 -4.14 -20.83
CA LEU A 383 -5.40 -3.47 -22.07
C LEU A 383 -5.28 -1.95 -21.89
N GLY A 384 -6.23 -1.34 -21.15
CA GLY A 384 -6.17 0.08 -20.82
C GLY A 384 -4.98 0.42 -19.92
N ALA A 385 -4.69 -0.44 -18.95
CA ALA A 385 -3.58 -0.33 -18.03
C ALA A 385 -2.21 -0.37 -18.69
N ILE A 386 -2.03 -1.29 -19.63
CA ILE A 386 -0.75 -1.46 -20.33
C ILE A 386 -0.68 -0.67 -21.64
N ASN A 387 -1.69 0.17 -21.91
CA ASN A 387 -1.84 0.95 -23.14
C ASN A 387 -1.56 0.12 -24.41
N SER A 388 -2.14 -1.09 -24.48
CA SER A 388 -1.87 -2.07 -25.54
C SER A 388 -3.15 -2.71 -26.05
N LYS A 389 -3.04 -3.44 -27.17
CA LYS A 389 -4.10 -4.28 -27.72
C LYS A 389 -3.85 -5.77 -27.51
N THR A 390 -2.71 -6.14 -26.92
CA THR A 390 -2.30 -7.53 -26.72
C THR A 390 -2.72 -8.00 -25.34
N PRO A 391 -3.66 -8.96 -25.22
CA PRO A 391 -4.06 -9.50 -23.93
C PRO A 391 -2.96 -10.38 -23.32
N ASN A 392 -2.96 -10.50 -21.99
CA ASN A 392 -2.16 -11.51 -21.30
C ASN A 392 -2.97 -12.11 -20.13
N PRO A 393 -3.72 -13.19 -20.40
CA PRO A 393 -4.57 -13.81 -19.38
C PRO A 393 -3.84 -14.31 -18.14
N GLN A 394 -2.51 -14.52 -18.18
CA GLN A 394 -1.72 -14.94 -17.01
C GLN A 394 -1.56 -13.82 -15.98
N HIS A 395 -1.77 -12.56 -16.37
CA HIS A 395 -1.73 -11.41 -15.45
C HIS A 395 -3.08 -11.13 -14.79
N TYR A 396 -4.14 -11.83 -15.20
CA TYR A 396 -5.48 -11.52 -14.73
C TYR A 396 -5.68 -11.96 -13.27
N ALA A 397 -6.36 -11.14 -12.47
CA ALA A 397 -6.74 -11.50 -11.11
C ALA A 397 -7.91 -12.49 -11.12
N LEU A 398 -7.61 -13.74 -10.78
CA LEU A 398 -8.56 -14.85 -10.80
C LEU A 398 -8.73 -15.47 -9.42
N TRP A 399 -9.96 -15.87 -9.13
CA TRP A 399 -10.31 -16.53 -7.89
C TRP A 399 -11.16 -17.78 -8.12
N ARG A 400 -11.11 -18.70 -7.16
CA ARG A 400 -11.93 -19.92 -7.12
C ARG A 400 -12.36 -20.23 -5.71
N GLN A 401 -13.48 -20.94 -5.57
CA GLN A 401 -13.99 -21.38 -4.28
C GLN A 401 -14.86 -22.63 -4.44
N SER A 402 -14.78 -23.55 -3.48
CA SER A 402 -15.64 -24.74 -3.43
C SER A 402 -16.43 -24.75 -2.14
N ILE A 403 -17.75 -24.75 -2.18
CA ILE A 403 -18.60 -24.78 -0.98
C ILE A 403 -19.61 -25.91 -1.13
N GLY A 404 -19.59 -26.86 -0.19
CA GLY A 404 -20.31 -28.12 -0.32
C GLY A 404 -19.95 -28.81 -1.65
N ASN A 405 -20.96 -29.06 -2.49
CA ASN A 405 -20.81 -29.72 -3.79
C ASN A 405 -20.75 -28.74 -4.98
N GLN A 406 -20.64 -27.43 -4.73
CA GLN A 406 -20.57 -26.42 -5.79
C GLN A 406 -19.19 -25.80 -5.90
N ASN A 407 -18.75 -25.60 -7.15
CA ASN A 407 -17.51 -24.92 -7.48
C ASN A 407 -17.84 -23.59 -8.14
N TYR A 408 -17.23 -22.53 -7.65
CA TYR A 408 -17.32 -21.18 -8.19
C TYR A 408 -15.95 -20.74 -8.69
N ASN A 409 -15.98 -19.93 -9.75
CA ASN A 409 -14.80 -19.22 -10.24
C ASN A 409 -15.19 -17.82 -10.68
N GLY A 410 -14.21 -16.93 -10.70
CA GLY A 410 -14.41 -15.58 -11.19
C GLY A 410 -13.12 -14.80 -11.32
N SER A 411 -13.30 -13.51 -11.57
CA SER A 411 -12.22 -12.54 -11.64
C SER A 411 -12.48 -11.38 -10.69
N LEU A 412 -11.43 -10.66 -10.34
CA LEU A 412 -11.59 -9.39 -9.64
C LEU A 412 -10.60 -8.30 -10.09
N ASP A 413 -11.08 -7.07 -10.25
CA ASP A 413 -10.25 -5.88 -10.43
C ASP A 413 -9.93 -5.30 -9.04
N ILE A 414 -8.65 -5.06 -8.76
CA ILE A 414 -8.17 -4.58 -7.46
C ILE A 414 -7.37 -3.29 -7.66
N TYR A 415 -7.62 -2.29 -6.83
CA TYR A 415 -6.87 -1.05 -6.79
C TYR A 415 -5.96 -1.02 -5.57
N LYS A 416 -4.69 -0.72 -5.77
CA LYS A 416 -3.75 -0.38 -4.70
C LYS A 416 -3.84 1.12 -4.46
N VAL A 417 -4.26 1.51 -3.27
CA VAL A 417 -4.48 2.89 -2.88
C VAL A 417 -3.69 3.21 -1.62
N THR A 418 -3.35 4.48 -1.45
CA THR A 418 -2.58 4.97 -0.29
C THR A 418 -1.27 4.20 -0.08
N PRO A 419 -0.27 4.31 -0.97
CA PRO A 419 1.04 3.73 -0.68
C PRO A 419 1.66 4.34 0.58
N ALA A 420 2.68 3.68 1.12
CA ALA A 420 3.47 4.20 2.25
C ALA A 420 4.72 4.99 1.79
N SER A 421 5.30 5.76 2.70
CA SER A 421 6.64 6.34 2.57
C SER A 421 7.56 5.82 3.67
N TYR A 422 8.79 6.34 3.67
CA TYR A 422 9.70 6.19 4.80
C TYR A 422 9.10 6.81 6.08
N LEU A 423 9.69 6.42 7.21
CA LEU A 423 9.36 6.94 8.54
C LEU A 423 10.53 7.80 9.03
N ALA A 424 10.40 9.12 8.98
CA ALA A 424 11.47 10.03 9.32
C ALA A 424 11.90 9.88 10.79
N LYS A 425 13.21 9.74 11.03
CA LYS A 425 13.78 9.51 12.37
C LYS A 425 13.55 10.65 13.36
N ASP A 426 13.21 11.85 12.88
CA ASP A 426 12.88 12.97 13.76
C ASP A 426 11.53 12.76 14.47
N ILE A 427 10.62 11.99 13.86
CA ILE A 427 9.29 11.63 14.38
C ILE A 427 9.26 10.19 14.87
N PHE A 428 9.67 9.24 14.03
CA PHE A 428 9.60 7.81 14.29
C PHE A 428 10.88 7.30 14.97
N ARG A 429 11.05 7.67 16.25
CA ARG A 429 12.24 7.32 17.04
C ARG A 429 12.13 5.93 17.65
N THR A 430 13.01 5.03 17.24
CA THR A 430 13.17 3.67 17.77
C THR A 430 14.52 3.52 18.45
N SER A 431 14.72 2.41 19.16
CA SER A 431 16.04 2.07 19.72
C SER A 431 17.14 1.97 18.64
N LYS A 432 16.76 1.66 17.39
CA LYS A 432 17.70 1.46 16.28
C LYS A 432 18.22 2.77 15.69
N ASN A 433 17.39 3.82 15.67
CA ASN A 433 17.71 5.07 14.95
C ASN A 433 18.02 6.29 15.85
N VAL A 434 18.11 6.09 17.16
CA VAL A 434 18.63 7.12 18.09
C VAL A 434 20.05 6.80 18.55
N SER A 435 20.79 7.83 18.96
CA SER A 435 22.12 7.69 19.58
C SER A 435 22.02 7.25 21.05
N ALA A 436 23.10 6.69 21.61
CA ALA A 436 23.15 6.37 23.04
C ALA A 436 22.86 7.60 23.90
N GLY A 437 22.06 7.45 24.95
CA GLY A 437 21.60 8.53 25.81
C GLY A 437 20.43 9.36 25.26
N GLN A 438 19.98 9.13 24.01
CA GLN A 438 18.78 9.76 23.47
C GLN A 438 17.53 8.94 23.76
N THR A 439 16.40 9.63 23.88
CA THR A 439 15.09 9.01 24.08
C THR A 439 14.46 8.54 22.77
N TYR A 440 13.71 7.45 22.85
CA TYR A 440 12.91 6.90 21.77
C TYR A 440 11.49 6.57 22.25
N ILE A 441 10.53 6.61 21.31
CA ILE A 441 9.09 6.53 21.63
C ILE A 441 8.39 5.32 20.99
N PHE A 442 9.04 4.63 20.06
CA PHE A 442 8.57 3.37 19.47
C PHE A 442 9.35 2.15 20.00
N PRO A 443 8.69 1.02 20.32
CA PRO A 443 7.27 0.72 20.07
C PRO A 443 6.32 1.53 20.95
N LEU A 444 5.26 2.08 20.33
CA LEU A 444 4.27 2.93 20.98
C LEU A 444 3.07 2.08 21.39
N TYR A 445 2.84 1.93 22.69
CA TYR A 445 1.68 1.23 23.24
C TYR A 445 0.56 2.23 23.54
N GLY A 446 -0.63 1.96 22.99
CA GLY A 446 -1.80 2.82 23.11
C GLY A 446 -3.06 2.03 23.43
N THR A 447 -4.08 2.73 23.90
CA THR A 447 -5.45 2.20 24.02
C THR A 447 -6.34 3.02 23.11
N LEU A 448 -6.94 2.36 22.13
CA LEU A 448 -8.01 2.92 21.30
C LEU A 448 -9.31 2.87 22.09
N ASN A 449 -10.04 3.99 22.15
CA ASN A 449 -11.41 4.00 22.66
C ASN A 449 -12.36 4.09 21.45
N ILE A 450 -13.11 3.01 21.21
CA ILE A 450 -14.05 2.88 20.09
C ILE A 450 -15.46 3.10 20.60
N LYS A 451 -16.14 4.11 20.08
CA LYS A 451 -17.54 4.44 20.38
C LYS A 451 -18.43 4.13 19.19
N PHE A 452 -19.67 3.74 19.46
CA PHE A 452 -20.69 3.45 18.46
C PHE A 452 -21.71 4.60 18.39
N ASP A 453 -22.17 4.94 17.19
CA ASP A 453 -23.23 5.95 17.03
C ASP A 453 -24.60 5.47 17.52
N THR A 454 -24.81 4.15 17.51
CA THR A 454 -26.05 3.55 18.02
C THR A 454 -26.08 3.59 19.55
N ALA A 455 -27.10 4.28 20.08
CA ALA A 455 -27.32 4.38 21.52
C ALA A 455 -27.49 3.00 22.18
N GLY A 456 -26.95 2.86 23.39
CA GLY A 456 -27.04 1.62 24.18
C GLY A 456 -25.91 0.63 23.94
N ILE A 457 -25.04 0.85 22.95
CA ILE A 457 -23.82 0.05 22.77
C ILE A 457 -22.69 0.71 23.56
N SER A 458 -22.14 0.00 24.54
CA SER A 458 -21.01 0.48 25.35
C SER A 458 -19.76 0.70 24.49
N PRO A 459 -18.97 1.75 24.76
CA PRO A 459 -17.63 1.90 24.18
C PRO A 459 -16.74 0.71 24.51
N ILE A 460 -15.78 0.42 23.63
CA ILE A 460 -14.81 -0.66 23.79
C ILE A 460 -13.41 -0.07 23.79
N ASP A 461 -12.62 -0.41 24.81
CA ASP A 461 -11.19 -0.11 24.85
C ASP A 461 -10.41 -1.27 24.21
N LEU A 462 -9.54 -0.96 23.26
CA LEU A 462 -8.66 -1.93 22.60
C LEU A 462 -7.20 -1.49 22.73
N GLY A 463 -6.38 -2.31 23.38
CA GLY A 463 -4.94 -2.13 23.43
C GLY A 463 -4.31 -2.39 22.07
N ILE A 464 -3.39 -1.52 21.67
CA ILE A 464 -2.60 -1.65 20.44
C ILE A 464 -1.13 -1.34 20.71
N VAL A 465 -0.28 -1.81 19.81
CA VAL A 465 1.09 -1.34 19.69
C VAL A 465 1.41 -1.02 18.24
N ILE A 466 2.08 0.11 18.04
CA ILE A 466 2.79 0.44 16.80
C ILE A 466 4.23 0.01 17.02
N ASP A 467 4.65 -1.05 16.34
CA ASP A 467 5.96 -1.66 16.55
C ASP A 467 7.10 -0.79 15.97
N GLU A 468 8.35 -1.24 16.13
CA GLU A 468 9.53 -0.52 15.61
C GLU A 468 9.65 -0.54 14.07
N ASN A 469 8.81 -1.32 13.37
CA ASN A 469 8.73 -1.30 11.91
C ASN A 469 7.62 -0.37 11.42
N GLY A 470 6.72 0.06 12.31
CA GLY A 470 5.56 0.88 11.99
C GLY A 470 4.30 0.06 11.67
N ASP A 471 4.28 -1.23 12.03
CA ASP A 471 3.11 -2.09 11.90
C ASP A 471 2.28 -2.05 13.19
N ILE A 472 0.95 -2.18 13.02
CA ILE A 472 0.00 -2.04 14.12
C ILE A 472 -0.59 -3.42 14.41
N ARG A 473 -0.38 -3.88 15.63
CA ARG A 473 -1.01 -5.09 16.17
C ARG A 473 -1.77 -4.77 17.44
N THR A 474 -2.66 -5.67 17.83
CA THR A 474 -3.28 -5.62 19.14
C THR A 474 -2.25 -5.82 20.26
N ASP A 475 -2.59 -5.30 21.43
CA ASP A 475 -1.97 -5.56 22.72
C ASP A 475 -3.10 -5.86 23.70
N ILE A 476 -3.76 -7.00 23.56
CA ILE A 476 -4.89 -7.41 24.42
C ILE A 476 -4.31 -8.01 25.71
N LYS A 477 -4.79 -7.56 26.87
CA LYS A 477 -4.41 -8.13 28.17
C LYS A 477 -5.05 -9.51 28.43
N PRO A 478 -4.46 -10.33 29.32
CA PRO A 478 -5.12 -11.51 29.87
C PRO A 478 -6.44 -11.15 30.54
N ASN A 479 -7.43 -12.04 30.43
CA ASN A 479 -8.77 -11.85 31.01
C ASN A 479 -9.50 -10.60 30.49
N ALA A 480 -9.24 -10.19 29.24
CA ALA A 480 -10.00 -9.15 28.57
C ALA A 480 -11.51 -9.45 28.57
N THR A 481 -12.32 -8.40 28.67
CA THR A 481 -13.78 -8.49 28.61
C THR A 481 -14.30 -7.95 27.27
N ALA A 482 -15.61 -8.08 27.03
CA ALA A 482 -16.23 -7.59 25.80
C ALA A 482 -16.11 -6.06 25.58
N THR A 483 -15.90 -5.29 26.65
CA THR A 483 -15.78 -3.80 26.58
C THR A 483 -14.40 -3.30 27.00
N ASP A 484 -13.57 -4.15 27.58
CA ASP A 484 -12.23 -3.78 28.03
C ASP A 484 -11.22 -4.83 27.56
N MET A 485 -10.64 -4.53 26.41
CA MET A 485 -9.52 -5.22 25.77
C MET A 485 -8.26 -4.35 25.80
N SER A 486 -8.14 -3.43 26.77
CA SER A 486 -6.96 -2.59 26.97
C SER A 486 -5.69 -3.41 27.15
N GLY A 487 -4.54 -2.79 26.89
CA GLY A 487 -3.25 -3.47 26.88
C GLY A 487 -2.44 -3.32 28.15
N GLN A 488 -1.44 -4.19 28.26
CA GLN A 488 -0.46 -4.20 29.36
C GLN A 488 0.98 -4.27 28.85
N CYS A 489 1.22 -3.76 27.64
CA CYS A 489 2.52 -3.65 27.01
C CYS A 489 3.20 -5.00 26.78
N GLY A 490 2.41 -5.96 26.28
CA GLY A 490 2.85 -7.31 25.96
C GLY A 490 3.87 -7.34 24.83
N VAL A 491 4.99 -8.03 25.07
CA VAL A 491 6.08 -8.20 24.10
C VAL A 491 5.87 -9.50 23.34
N VAL A 492 5.87 -9.40 22.01
CA VAL A 492 5.84 -10.55 21.09
C VAL A 492 7.26 -10.81 20.63
N SER A 493 7.78 -12.01 20.88
CA SER A 493 9.16 -12.41 20.55
C SER A 493 9.30 -13.24 19.27
N ASP A 494 8.18 -13.69 18.70
CA ASP A 494 8.18 -14.59 17.55
C ASP A 494 7.08 -14.25 16.52
N ASN A 495 7.04 -15.04 15.44
CA ASN A 495 6.08 -14.85 14.35
C ASN A 495 4.67 -15.41 14.66
N THR A 496 4.44 -16.02 15.83
CA THR A 496 3.13 -16.56 16.22
C THR A 496 2.18 -15.46 16.69
N LEU A 497 2.71 -14.26 16.98
CA LEU A 497 2.00 -13.15 17.58
C LEU A 497 1.43 -13.47 18.97
N ILE A 498 1.97 -14.46 19.67
CA ILE A 498 1.67 -14.70 21.08
C ILE A 498 2.62 -13.85 21.93
N ASP A 499 2.07 -13.08 22.86
CA ASP A 499 2.88 -12.24 23.74
C ASP A 499 3.46 -13.02 24.92
N ASN A 500 4.30 -12.35 25.71
CA ASN A 500 4.91 -12.88 26.92
C ASN A 500 3.90 -13.21 28.05
N ASN A 501 2.62 -12.90 27.88
CA ASN A 501 1.54 -13.26 28.80
C ASN A 501 0.69 -14.44 28.27
N GLY A 502 1.08 -15.02 27.14
CA GLY A 502 0.35 -16.13 26.49
C GLY A 502 -0.91 -15.69 25.75
N VAL A 503 -1.06 -14.39 25.45
CA VAL A 503 -2.22 -13.86 24.72
C VAL A 503 -1.91 -13.76 23.24
N GLN A 504 -2.80 -14.32 22.42
CA GLN A 504 -2.75 -14.16 20.97
C GLN A 504 -3.05 -12.71 20.59
N GLN A 505 -2.13 -12.10 19.87
CA GLN A 505 -2.27 -10.78 19.27
C GLN A 505 -2.54 -10.89 17.76
N TYR A 506 -3.08 -9.83 17.19
CA TYR A 506 -3.54 -9.79 15.80
C TYR A 506 -2.98 -8.56 15.08
N ARG A 507 -2.50 -8.74 13.86
CA ARG A 507 -2.18 -7.62 12.96
C ARG A 507 -3.49 -6.94 12.55
N ILE A 508 -3.57 -5.63 12.75
CA ILE A 508 -4.79 -4.85 12.52
C ILE A 508 -4.52 -3.58 11.72
N GLY A 509 -3.26 -3.22 11.46
CA GLY A 509 -2.95 -2.01 10.74
C GLY A 509 -1.48 -1.84 10.38
N THR A 510 -1.17 -0.73 9.72
CA THR A 510 0.19 -0.28 9.44
C THR A 510 0.23 1.24 9.30
N THR A 511 1.41 1.83 9.42
CA THR A 511 1.65 3.25 9.22
C THR A 511 1.89 3.59 7.75
N GLY A 512 1.36 4.72 7.28
CA GLY A 512 1.61 5.20 5.92
C GLY A 512 2.94 5.95 5.81
N GLY A 513 3.20 6.92 6.67
CA GLY A 513 4.40 7.74 6.64
C GLY A 513 4.42 8.74 7.77
N THR A 514 5.48 9.52 7.86
CA THR A 514 5.59 10.64 8.81
C THR A 514 5.17 11.96 8.17
N GLU A 515 4.44 12.78 8.93
CA GLU A 515 4.05 14.13 8.55
C GLU A 515 4.62 15.14 9.54
N SER A 516 5.19 16.21 9.01
CA SER A 516 5.78 17.29 9.78
C SER A 516 5.23 18.64 9.33
N ALA A 517 4.67 19.40 10.26
CA ALA A 517 4.39 20.82 10.14
C ALA A 517 4.86 21.54 11.42
N SER A 518 4.83 22.87 11.44
CA SER A 518 5.39 23.68 12.54
C SER A 518 4.91 23.24 13.94
N ASN A 519 3.67 22.76 14.07
CA ASN A 519 3.09 22.26 15.32
C ASN A 519 2.52 20.84 15.21
N ASP A 520 2.90 20.10 14.17
CA ASP A 520 2.37 18.75 13.91
C ASP A 520 3.51 17.79 13.61
N LYS A 521 3.69 16.79 14.46
CA LYS A 521 4.65 15.69 14.27
C LYS A 521 3.84 14.42 14.37
N SER A 522 3.50 13.85 13.23
CA SER A 522 2.49 12.81 13.13
C SER A 522 2.96 11.60 12.34
N ILE A 523 2.35 10.46 12.61
CA ILE A 523 2.41 9.27 11.76
C ILE A 523 1.01 8.97 11.21
N THR A 524 0.90 8.72 9.91
CA THR A 524 -0.37 8.33 9.30
C THR A 524 -0.64 6.85 9.59
N VAL A 525 -1.89 6.48 9.86
CA VAL A 525 -2.28 5.12 10.27
C VAL A 525 -3.48 4.61 9.49
N LYS A 526 -3.47 3.31 9.20
CA LYS A 526 -4.57 2.60 8.52
C LYS A 526 -4.86 1.33 9.30
N MET A 527 -6.13 1.06 9.55
CA MET A 527 -6.55 -0.06 10.39
C MET A 527 -7.75 -0.80 9.80
N ILE A 528 -7.66 -2.13 9.79
CA ILE A 528 -8.70 -3.07 9.40
C ILE A 528 -8.84 -4.12 10.51
N PHE A 529 -9.98 -4.15 11.18
CA PHE A 529 -10.25 -5.08 12.26
C PHE A 529 -10.99 -6.29 11.69
N ALA A 530 -10.25 -7.29 11.22
CA ALA A 530 -10.82 -8.42 10.48
C ALA A 530 -10.93 -9.73 11.28
N GLU A 531 -10.62 -9.73 12.57
CA GLU A 531 -10.55 -10.96 13.37
C GLU A 531 -11.84 -11.18 14.16
N PRO A 532 -12.52 -12.34 13.99
CA PRO A 532 -13.76 -12.64 14.73
C PRO A 532 -13.62 -12.55 16.26
N LYS A 533 -12.40 -12.75 16.78
CA LYS A 533 -12.09 -12.73 18.22
C LYS A 533 -12.14 -11.32 18.80
N LEU A 534 -12.16 -10.29 17.95
CA LEU A 534 -12.40 -8.90 18.34
C LEU A 534 -13.89 -8.60 18.59
N GLY A 535 -14.78 -9.60 18.42
CA GLY A 535 -16.19 -9.49 18.76
C GLY A 535 -16.90 -8.35 18.04
N ASN A 536 -17.45 -7.39 18.78
CA ASN A 536 -18.18 -6.24 18.25
C ASN A 536 -17.32 -5.31 17.38
N LEU A 537 -16.00 -5.41 17.45
CA LEU A 537 -15.06 -4.63 16.65
C LEU A 537 -14.77 -5.26 15.28
N ASN A 538 -15.15 -6.52 15.04
CA ASN A 538 -14.91 -7.19 13.77
C ASN A 538 -15.66 -6.50 12.62
N GLY A 539 -14.95 -6.23 11.53
CA GLY A 539 -15.40 -5.51 10.34
C GLY A 539 -15.14 -4.00 10.36
N ILE A 540 -14.55 -3.45 11.43
CA ILE A 540 -14.27 -2.01 11.51
C ILE A 540 -13.09 -1.62 10.59
N LEU A 541 -13.30 -0.56 9.81
CA LEU A 541 -12.31 0.11 8.96
C LEU A 541 -12.08 1.54 9.46
N ALA A 542 -10.82 1.93 9.65
CA ALA A 542 -10.44 3.27 10.11
C ALA A 542 -9.15 3.76 9.44
N GLY A 543 -9.08 5.06 9.14
CA GLY A 543 -7.87 5.71 8.61
C GLY A 543 -7.50 5.37 7.16
N LEU A 544 -8.36 4.66 6.44
CA LEU A 544 -8.06 4.12 5.11
C LEU A 544 -7.90 5.18 4.01
N ASN A 545 -8.47 6.38 4.19
CA ASN A 545 -8.57 7.41 3.16
C ASN A 545 -9.16 6.89 1.83
N SER A 546 -10.24 6.11 1.91
CA SER A 546 -10.87 5.45 0.77
C SER A 546 -12.39 5.42 0.89
N ASN A 547 -13.04 5.28 -0.27
CA ASN A 547 -14.47 4.98 -0.37
C ASN A 547 -14.68 3.50 -0.06
N VAL A 548 -15.46 3.16 0.95
CA VAL A 548 -15.64 1.75 1.41
C VAL A 548 -17.04 1.18 1.16
N VAL A 549 -18.00 2.04 0.84
CA VAL A 549 -19.34 1.64 0.40
C VAL A 549 -19.70 2.48 -0.81
N GLN A 550 -20.13 1.84 -1.88
CA GLN A 550 -20.60 2.50 -3.11
C GLN A 550 -21.99 1.98 -3.49
N GLY A 551 -23.03 2.42 -2.78
CA GLY A 551 -24.40 2.01 -3.08
C GLY A 551 -24.95 2.77 -4.28
N THR A 552 -25.53 2.08 -5.26
CA THR A 552 -26.45 2.67 -6.23
C THR A 552 -27.87 2.52 -5.70
N THR A 553 -28.56 3.63 -5.45
CA THR A 553 -30.02 3.61 -5.38
C THR A 553 -30.58 4.20 -6.66
N ALA A 554 -31.81 3.82 -7.05
CA ALA A 554 -32.52 4.46 -8.16
C ALA A 554 -32.68 6.00 -7.98
N THR A 555 -32.44 6.50 -6.75
CA THR A 555 -32.56 7.91 -6.33
C THR A 555 -31.21 8.61 -6.09
N GLY A 556 -30.07 7.95 -6.32
CA GLY A 556 -28.73 8.52 -6.16
C GLY A 556 -27.70 7.55 -5.56
N SER A 557 -26.41 7.84 -5.77
CA SER A 557 -25.32 7.04 -5.21
C SER A 557 -25.05 7.44 -3.75
N GLN A 558 -25.02 6.48 -2.82
CA GLN A 558 -24.50 6.69 -1.47
C GLN A 558 -23.07 6.18 -1.41
N THR A 559 -22.11 7.11 -1.37
CA THR A 559 -20.70 6.80 -1.14
C THR A 559 -20.37 7.05 0.32
N LEU A 560 -19.96 6.02 1.05
CA LEU A 560 -19.42 6.18 2.41
C LEU A 560 -17.89 6.14 2.36
N ILE A 561 -17.29 7.11 3.03
CA ILE A 561 -15.84 7.35 3.01
C ILE A 561 -15.28 7.08 4.39
N VAL A 562 -14.19 6.32 4.46
CA VAL A 562 -13.31 6.29 5.64
C VAL A 562 -12.22 7.33 5.41
N SER A 563 -12.20 8.38 6.22
CA SER A 563 -11.17 9.42 6.14
C SER A 563 -9.77 8.87 6.41
N GLY A 564 -8.74 9.57 5.95
CA GLY A 564 -7.38 9.38 6.47
C GLY A 564 -7.28 9.68 7.96
N ALA A 565 -6.30 9.07 8.63
CA ALA A 565 -6.04 9.27 10.05
C ALA A 565 -4.54 9.38 10.33
N LYS A 566 -4.20 10.15 11.36
CA LYS A 566 -2.84 10.36 11.86
C LYS A 566 -2.80 10.39 13.39
N ILE A 567 -1.69 9.93 13.95
CA ILE A 567 -1.39 10.03 15.38
C ILE A 567 -0.32 11.09 15.57
N ASN A 568 -0.65 12.17 16.27
CA ASN A 568 0.33 13.18 16.65
C ASN A 568 1.13 12.70 17.87
N VAL A 569 2.45 12.77 17.75
CA VAL A 569 3.43 12.33 18.76
C VAL A 569 4.34 13.48 19.21
N ALA A 570 4.03 14.73 18.85
CA ALA A 570 4.88 15.89 19.14
C ALA A 570 5.18 16.04 20.64
N ASN A 571 4.18 15.82 21.49
CA ASN A 571 4.33 15.89 22.94
C ASN A 571 5.16 14.71 23.50
N LEU A 572 5.04 13.50 22.91
CA LEU A 572 5.91 12.38 23.29
C LEU A 572 7.38 12.69 22.99
N LEU A 573 7.67 13.31 21.85
CA LEU A 573 9.02 13.75 21.49
C LEU A 573 9.58 14.80 22.45
N GLN A 574 8.72 15.50 23.20
CA GLN A 574 9.07 16.48 24.25
C GLN A 574 9.09 15.88 25.66
N GLY A 575 8.92 14.57 25.81
CA GLY A 575 8.95 13.88 27.11
C GLY A 575 7.60 13.78 27.83
N GLN A 576 6.49 14.18 27.20
CA GLN A 576 5.16 14.14 27.81
C GLN A 576 4.45 12.82 27.47
N VAL A 577 4.49 11.85 28.40
CA VAL A 577 4.00 10.47 28.18
C VAL A 577 2.52 10.37 27.78
N ASN A 578 1.65 11.30 28.21
CA ASN A 578 0.22 11.27 27.89
C ASN A 578 -0.16 12.09 26.63
N GLY A 579 0.82 12.35 25.77
CA GLY A 579 0.75 13.41 24.76
C GLY A 579 0.27 13.02 23.37
N ILE A 580 -0.37 11.87 23.16
CA ILE A 580 -0.82 11.45 21.81
C ILE A 580 -2.29 11.77 21.54
N ASN A 581 -2.62 12.04 20.28
CA ASN A 581 -3.99 12.12 19.82
C ASN A 581 -4.15 11.47 18.44
N LEU A 582 -5.35 10.98 18.14
CA LEU A 582 -5.71 10.38 16.86
C LEU A 582 -6.71 11.31 16.18
N THR A 583 -6.34 11.83 15.01
CA THR A 583 -7.14 12.80 14.27
C THR A 583 -7.15 12.51 12.78
N THR A 584 -8.12 13.07 12.06
CA THR A 584 -8.06 13.14 10.60
C THR A 584 -6.97 14.12 10.15
N TYR A 585 -6.65 14.18 8.86
CA TYR A 585 -5.70 15.18 8.34
C TYR A 585 -6.14 16.63 8.61
N ASP A 586 -7.45 16.88 8.69
CA ASP A 586 -8.06 18.17 9.08
C ASP A 586 -8.16 18.38 10.60
N ASN A 587 -7.48 17.55 11.40
CA ASN A 587 -7.48 17.60 12.87
C ASN A 587 -8.86 17.40 13.51
N LYS A 588 -9.75 16.59 12.89
CA LYS A 588 -11.07 16.22 13.44
C LYS A 588 -11.01 14.85 14.12
N THR A 589 -12.02 14.51 14.91
CA THR A 589 -12.19 13.15 15.45
C THR A 589 -12.30 12.14 14.31
N VAL A 590 -11.56 11.04 14.41
CA VAL A 590 -11.58 9.99 13.39
C VAL A 590 -12.89 9.20 13.51
N SER A 591 -13.58 9.07 12.38
CA SER A 591 -14.73 8.19 12.25
C SER A 591 -14.30 6.83 11.70
N TRP A 592 -15.04 5.79 12.06
CA TRP A 592 -14.85 4.44 11.53
C TRP A 592 -16.14 3.92 10.91
N LEU A 593 -16.01 2.97 9.98
CA LEU A 593 -17.14 2.33 9.31
C LEU A 593 -17.01 0.81 9.37
N ASN A 594 -18.15 0.11 9.39
CA ASN A 594 -18.21 -1.34 9.26
C ASN A 594 -19.09 -1.69 8.04
N PRO A 595 -18.48 -1.89 6.85
CA PRO A 595 -19.19 -2.32 5.66
C PRO A 595 -20.03 -3.59 5.86
N TYR A 596 -19.58 -4.54 6.67
CA TYR A 596 -20.34 -5.76 6.91
C TYR A 596 -21.67 -5.45 7.62
N ALA A 597 -21.60 -4.67 8.70
CA ALA A 597 -22.78 -4.19 9.41
C ALA A 597 -23.70 -3.35 8.51
N PHE A 598 -23.13 -2.50 7.66
CA PHE A 598 -23.89 -1.70 6.70
C PHE A 598 -24.72 -2.59 5.76
N TYR A 599 -24.08 -3.54 5.08
CA TYR A 599 -24.79 -4.42 4.15
C TYR A 599 -25.72 -5.40 4.86
N GLN A 600 -25.41 -5.81 6.10
CA GLN A 600 -26.35 -6.58 6.92
C GLN A 600 -27.61 -5.76 7.22
N ARG A 601 -27.48 -4.45 7.51
CA ARG A 601 -28.65 -3.58 7.68
C ARG A 601 -29.48 -3.47 6.40
N VAL A 602 -28.83 -3.36 5.24
CA VAL A 602 -29.53 -3.37 3.95
C VAL A 602 -30.34 -4.65 3.80
N TYR A 603 -29.72 -5.80 4.07
CA TYR A 603 -30.40 -7.10 4.01
C TYR A 603 -31.60 -7.19 4.97
N ASN A 604 -31.44 -6.73 6.22
CA ASN A 604 -32.48 -6.79 7.24
C ASN A 604 -33.72 -5.96 6.88
N ASN A 605 -33.58 -4.93 6.05
CA ASN A 605 -34.67 -4.05 5.63
C ASN A 605 -35.41 -4.55 4.38
N ILE A 606 -34.98 -5.66 3.78
CA ILE A 606 -35.70 -6.28 2.66
C ILE A 606 -36.99 -6.91 3.20
N LYS A 607 -38.12 -6.49 2.62
CA LYS A 607 -39.43 -7.04 2.98
C LYS A 607 -39.51 -8.51 2.58
N ASP A 608 -40.03 -9.35 3.48
CA ASP A 608 -40.25 -10.78 3.28
C ASP A 608 -38.99 -11.55 2.83
N VAL A 609 -37.80 -11.10 3.26
CA VAL A 609 -36.53 -11.70 2.89
C VAL A 609 -36.39 -13.11 3.47
N SER A 610 -35.78 -14.01 2.67
CA SER A 610 -35.54 -15.40 3.05
C SER A 610 -34.05 -15.75 2.86
N PRO A 611 -33.38 -16.31 3.89
CA PRO A 611 -33.88 -16.53 5.25
C PRO A 611 -34.21 -15.22 5.99
N ALA A 612 -35.13 -15.27 6.95
CA ALA A 612 -35.43 -14.10 7.78
C ALA A 612 -34.19 -13.71 8.63
N PRO A 613 -33.96 -12.40 8.88
CA PRO A 613 -32.84 -11.96 9.71
C PRO A 613 -32.92 -12.52 11.13
N THR A 614 -31.82 -13.10 11.59
CA THR A 614 -31.66 -13.58 12.97
C THR A 614 -31.45 -12.42 13.96
N GLU A 615 -31.47 -12.69 15.27
CA GLU A 615 -31.14 -11.66 16.26
C GLU A 615 -29.68 -11.20 16.16
N ASP A 616 -28.75 -12.11 15.84
CA ASP A 616 -27.34 -11.75 15.59
C ASP A 616 -27.20 -10.84 14.37
N ASP A 617 -28.00 -11.08 13.32
CA ASP A 617 -28.04 -10.22 12.12
C ASP A 617 -28.54 -8.81 12.45
N LYS A 618 -29.54 -8.70 13.32
CA LYS A 618 -30.07 -7.41 13.78
C LYS A 618 -29.05 -6.69 14.67
N ALA A 619 -28.37 -7.42 15.56
CA ALA A 619 -27.32 -6.87 16.41
C ALA A 619 -26.12 -6.38 15.58
N LEU A 620 -25.70 -7.12 14.55
CA LEU A 620 -24.65 -6.70 13.63
C LEU A 620 -25.02 -5.40 12.90
N ALA A 621 -26.24 -5.30 12.39
CA ALA A 621 -26.72 -4.12 11.67
C ALA A 621 -26.73 -2.82 12.50
N GLN A 622 -26.58 -2.89 13.82
CA GLN A 622 -26.49 -1.73 14.71
C GLN A 622 -25.07 -1.15 14.81
N ARG A 623 -24.04 -1.85 14.35
CA ARG A 623 -22.62 -1.50 14.55
C ARG A 623 -21.96 -0.93 13.29
N MET A 624 -22.67 -0.07 12.56
CA MET A 624 -22.22 0.39 11.23
C MET A 624 -21.16 1.50 11.27
N SER A 625 -21.20 2.36 12.28
CA SER A 625 -20.36 3.55 12.35
C SER A 625 -20.14 4.00 13.79
N GLY A 626 -19.13 4.84 13.93
CA GLY A 626 -18.83 5.50 15.19
C GLY A 626 -17.54 6.30 15.11
N THR A 627 -16.97 6.56 16.29
CA THR A 627 -15.74 7.35 16.43
C THR A 627 -14.66 6.58 17.17
N ILE A 628 -13.41 6.95 16.90
CA ILE A 628 -12.23 6.37 17.55
C ILE A 628 -11.30 7.47 18.04
N THR A 629 -10.80 7.28 19.26
CA THR A 629 -9.77 8.13 19.88
C THR A 629 -8.66 7.24 20.43
N ILE A 630 -7.51 7.83 20.76
CA ILE A 630 -6.37 7.10 21.33
C ILE A 630 -5.84 7.84 22.56
N ARG A 631 -5.34 7.06 23.51
CA ARG A 631 -4.47 7.50 24.61
C ARG A 631 -3.28 6.55 24.71
N THR A 632 -2.20 6.96 25.36
CA THR A 632 -1.13 6.03 25.72
C THR A 632 -1.66 4.96 26.68
N ALA A 633 -1.11 3.76 26.58
CA ALA A 633 -1.41 2.69 27.54
C ALA A 633 -0.81 3.04 28.91
N ASP A 634 -1.43 2.61 30.00
CA ASP A 634 -1.01 2.96 31.35
C ASP A 634 0.41 2.45 31.68
N CYS A 635 0.82 1.36 31.04
CA CYS A 635 2.14 0.75 31.14
C CYS A 635 3.21 1.42 30.23
N TYR A 636 2.83 2.33 29.35
CA TYR A 636 3.74 2.90 28.36
C TYR A 636 4.74 3.85 29.00
N GLN A 637 5.98 3.79 28.55
CA GLN A 637 7.06 4.65 28.98
C GLN A 637 7.94 5.07 27.80
N ILE A 638 8.39 6.33 27.82
CA ILE A 638 9.45 6.81 26.95
C ILE A 638 10.76 6.20 27.46
N LYS A 639 11.53 5.60 26.55
CA LYS A 639 12.77 4.88 26.89
C LYS A 639 13.99 5.66 26.42
N THR A 640 15.15 5.36 27.00
CA THR A 640 16.46 5.90 26.62
C THR A 640 17.34 4.75 26.12
N LYS A 641 18.11 4.98 25.06
CA LYS A 641 19.04 4.00 24.50
C LYS A 641 20.34 3.89 25.29
#